data_AF-A0A2T6E0W5-F1
#
_entry.id   AF-A0A2T6E0W5-F1
#
_cell.length_a   1.000
_cell.length_b   1.000
_cell.length_c   1.000
_cell.angle_alpha   90.00
_cell.angle_beta   90.00
_cell.angle_gamma   90.00
#
_symmetry.space_group_name_H-M   'P 1'
#
loop_
_entity.id
_entity.type
_entity.pdbx_description
1 polymer ?
#
loop_
_entity_poly.entity_id
_entity_poly.type
_entity_poly.pdbx_seq_one_letter_code
_entity_poly.pdbx_strand_id
1 'polypeptide(L)'
;MNVPILDLSMSGFPGAVFRTGEPQTAQAADKCRDSLPRVQRRCGWPVGRLPAVFGLVLWLSCAPFLSAAPTPHAGNLRARAAAFEDWLERRASGETGVSIARGIELAKARAAAMAELAADDPAAVLQLALPANARSALPAPVAAEVETPISAIGDYTVYAELGTVEGEESIRRTVTIDGREYPAFAYGRRLDHLSKTGIPLNGVLVNGVFVLDENAIREVQPAEVSGSVENLADGLPAGQGAIGEMGGRFYRFASRQRLLAAERAIRQDEAVLGPRPRRAASQSLMNAAAGTDIASPATATTAPAVLDTAWATGVKKVLMIRVDFSDFPGDPKWGSVTCTAEYAQNLLDTKVAPFYSGSSYGATSLVCTASPKLYRMPSTGASYATSGDVNKLYNDATAAAGADFNVAGYDRVVIAFPSLGSVTGSKITFGGQAIIGGTKVWANGEVDFRIVAHEIGHNYGLLHAGSWEVTDGDPASAAGTASEYGDPFNVMGIGNNDPVQEFSPSAKIKLGWLTSTNTKTVTASGTYRVYNFGADNPGCKNEVVALLVQRDASRTYWLSYRGNYTISQSVLNGAYVYWAVGGSNYETLVLDLATPGNTFQDSPLQVGASFTDSARGITFRTVSRGGTAPNGYLDIEVTMPGAPSVSQQPTDASVKLGDTATFTVVGTANSSYAWQSAGSSSGPWTNLSDGSGISGSATSTLSVEVTAASAALVYRCVLSNAIGTATSSTVKMVVAAGAPSITQQPSDAAALVGGSASFSMAASGASTLQWQVSTDAGATWTAVSNGSSYSGATTTSLKVTAGAGFDGYRYRCAASNANGKVYTSSAKLSLVASGDTASVHMKNLSTRCFVGTGSRIAIAGFILNQPARVIIRGVGPTLANYGVDNLLQKPVLTLFDGGGKAIASNAGWKSDASAVAGIQAAFRAVSAFDYSSDSDAALVLTLPAGAYTAQLSGANESTGNALIEVYLDTSSVGNGDPFFNVSSRVYVKTGSSIAIAGVILSQPSKILVRAVGPTLASFDVADVLQKPVIEVVDASSRVVATNSGWRTGGIGSAVTAANAATGAFALTSDNDSALVATLPAGAYTAKVSGLGDTIGTALLELYLVK
;
A
#
# COMPACT_ATOMS: atom_id res chain seq x y z
N MET A 1 -24.75 -2.59 -42.54
CA MET A 1 -26.17 -2.73 -42.90
C MET A 1 -26.41 -4.16 -43.36
N ASN A 2 -27.55 -4.74 -42.96
CA ASN A 2 -28.26 -5.92 -43.47
C ASN A 2 -27.48 -7.07 -44.12
N VAL A 3 -27.56 -8.23 -43.46
CA VAL A 3 -27.52 -9.58 -44.08
C VAL A 3 -28.73 -9.73 -45.02
N PRO A 4 -28.70 -10.64 -46.01
CA PRO A 4 -29.59 -11.80 -45.87
C PRO A 4 -28.98 -13.15 -46.30
N ILE A 5 -29.62 -14.20 -45.78
CA ILE A 5 -29.37 -15.63 -45.98
C ILE A 5 -29.91 -16.08 -47.35
N LEU A 6 -29.35 -17.14 -47.94
CA LEU A 6 -30.09 -18.04 -48.84
C LEU A 6 -29.54 -19.48 -48.77
N ASP A 7 -30.36 -20.42 -49.24
CA ASP A 7 -30.48 -21.79 -48.72
C ASP A 7 -30.35 -22.85 -49.84
N LEU A 8 -30.28 -24.13 -49.41
CA LEU A 8 -30.79 -25.35 -50.07
C LEU A 8 -30.03 -26.16 -51.15
N SER A 9 -30.21 -27.49 -50.97
CA SER A 9 -30.08 -28.66 -51.89
C SER A 9 -28.68 -29.19 -52.22
N MET A 10 -28.28 -30.44 -51.94
CA MET A 10 -28.84 -31.82 -52.03
C MET A 10 -28.61 -32.56 -53.36
N SER A 11 -27.83 -33.66 -53.32
CA SER A 11 -28.23 -35.04 -53.69
C SER A 11 -27.04 -35.94 -54.09
N GLY A 12 -27.11 -37.27 -53.84
CA GLY A 12 -26.16 -38.25 -54.42
C GLY A 12 -25.76 -39.45 -53.53
N PHE A 13 -26.52 -40.55 -53.58
CA PHE A 13 -26.20 -41.91 -53.09
C PHE A 13 -26.53 -42.91 -54.21
N PRO A 14 -25.89 -44.10 -54.34
CA PRO A 14 -26.42 -45.31 -53.64
C PRO A 14 -25.45 -46.50 -53.32
N GLY A 15 -25.90 -47.39 -52.42
CA GLY A 15 -25.46 -48.80 -52.19
C GLY A 15 -24.46 -49.04 -51.04
N ALA A 16 -24.11 -50.27 -50.60
CA ALA A 16 -24.71 -51.64 -50.58
C ALA A 16 -23.73 -52.60 -49.81
N VAL A 17 -24.04 -53.75 -49.16
CA VAL A 17 -25.28 -54.49 -48.79
C VAL A 17 -25.03 -55.38 -47.53
N PHE A 18 -26.05 -56.07 -46.98
CA PHE A 18 -26.05 -56.82 -45.69
C PHE A 18 -25.43 -58.25 -45.66
N ARG A 19 -24.97 -58.69 -44.46
CA ARG A 19 -25.37 -59.91 -43.68
C ARG A 19 -24.53 -60.08 -42.38
N THR A 20 -25.08 -59.86 -41.18
CA THR A 20 -25.74 -60.83 -40.24
C THR A 20 -24.87 -61.97 -39.66
N GLY A 21 -24.68 -61.99 -38.33
CA GLY A 21 -24.13 -63.14 -37.59
C GLY A 21 -23.85 -62.85 -36.10
N GLU A 22 -24.84 -63.05 -35.23
CA GLU A 22 -24.70 -63.13 -33.76
C GLU A 22 -25.10 -64.56 -33.31
N PRO A 23 -24.57 -65.11 -32.19
CA PRO A 23 -25.33 -64.98 -30.94
C PRO A 23 -24.52 -64.94 -29.61
N GLN A 24 -24.97 -64.07 -28.70
CA GLN A 24 -25.26 -64.27 -27.25
C GLN A 24 -24.40 -65.29 -26.42
N THR A 25 -23.83 -64.94 -25.26
CA THR A 25 -24.49 -64.69 -23.94
C THR A 25 -23.38 -64.44 -22.88
N ALA A 26 -23.57 -63.84 -21.69
CA ALA A 26 -24.59 -62.92 -21.16
C ALA A 26 -24.09 -62.31 -19.81
N GLN A 27 -24.44 -61.04 -19.53
CA GLN A 27 -24.77 -60.41 -18.22
C GLN A 27 -23.81 -60.55 -17.00
N ALA A 28 -23.70 -59.57 -16.08
CA ALA A 28 -24.63 -58.50 -15.75
C ALA A 28 -23.94 -57.19 -15.29
N ALA A 29 -24.53 -56.05 -15.64
CA ALA A 29 -24.34 -54.76 -14.99
C ALA A 29 -25.67 -54.00 -15.04
N ASP A 30 -26.17 -53.50 -13.91
CA ASP A 30 -27.34 -52.61 -13.89
C ASP A 30 -27.44 -51.82 -12.56
N LYS A 31 -28.19 -50.70 -12.60
CA LYS A 31 -28.46 -49.67 -11.56
C LYS A 31 -27.34 -48.65 -11.32
N CYS A 32 -27.60 -47.33 -11.28
CA CYS A 32 -28.87 -46.59 -11.38
C CYS A 32 -28.68 -45.23 -12.07
N ARG A 33 -29.76 -44.69 -12.63
CA ARG A 33 -29.86 -43.36 -13.26
C ARG A 33 -31.01 -42.56 -12.62
N ASP A 34 -31.03 -41.25 -12.89
CA ASP A 34 -32.04 -40.24 -12.53
C ASP A 34 -31.89 -39.68 -11.09
N SER A 35 -32.02 -38.38 -10.82
CA SER A 35 -32.71 -37.31 -11.56
C SER A 35 -32.16 -35.89 -11.28
N LEU A 36 -32.42 -34.95 -12.21
CA LEU A 36 -32.21 -33.49 -12.08
C LEU A 36 -33.52 -32.75 -12.43
N PRO A 37 -33.88 -31.64 -11.75
CA PRO A 37 -34.93 -30.74 -12.23
C PRO A 37 -34.42 -29.32 -12.60
N ARG A 38 -34.90 -28.80 -13.73
CA ARG A 38 -34.82 -27.38 -14.14
C ARG A 38 -36.15 -26.67 -13.82
N VAL A 39 -36.12 -25.38 -13.40
CA VAL A 39 -37.23 -24.43 -13.62
C VAL A 39 -36.70 -23.00 -13.87
N GLN A 40 -37.40 -22.20 -14.69
CA GLN A 40 -37.08 -20.81 -15.04
C GLN A 40 -38.08 -19.76 -14.49
N ARG A 41 -37.56 -18.57 -14.15
CA ARG A 41 -38.13 -17.20 -14.27
C ARG A 41 -39.46 -16.78 -13.56
N ARG A 42 -39.28 -15.72 -12.73
CA ARG A 42 -39.98 -14.40 -12.67
C ARG A 42 -41.19 -14.11 -11.72
N CYS A 43 -41.10 -12.90 -11.14
CA CYS A 43 -42.13 -11.95 -10.63
C CYS A 43 -42.57 -12.01 -9.14
N GLY A 44 -42.53 -10.83 -8.46
CA GLY A 44 -43.21 -10.55 -7.17
C GLY A 44 -42.42 -9.68 -6.15
N TRP A 45 -42.84 -8.43 -5.92
CA TRP A 45 -42.43 -7.50 -4.82
C TRP A 45 -43.47 -7.57 -3.64
N PRO A 46 -43.36 -6.90 -2.45
CA PRO A 46 -42.55 -5.70 -2.09
C PRO A 46 -41.95 -5.56 -0.64
N VAL A 47 -41.06 -4.56 -0.52
CA VAL A 47 -40.65 -3.64 0.59
C VAL A 47 -41.21 -3.81 2.04
N GLY A 48 -40.32 -3.75 3.06
CA GLY A 48 -40.64 -3.53 4.50
C GLY A 48 -39.42 -3.15 5.37
N ARG A 49 -39.56 -2.16 6.27
CA ARG A 49 -38.50 -1.33 6.94
C ARG A 49 -37.63 -1.96 8.08
N LEU A 50 -36.45 -1.35 8.26
CA LEU A 50 -35.48 -1.23 9.41
C LEU A 50 -36.10 -1.12 10.85
N PRO A 51 -35.33 -1.28 11.99
CA PRO A 51 -33.90 -0.90 12.19
C PRO A 51 -32.98 -1.79 13.11
N ALA A 52 -31.72 -1.30 13.23
CA ALA A 52 -30.51 -1.67 14.02
C ALA A 52 -30.69 -2.21 15.48
N VAL A 53 -29.68 -2.77 16.20
CA VAL A 53 -28.38 -2.21 16.69
C VAL A 53 -27.44 -3.36 17.19
N PHE A 54 -26.13 -3.06 17.34
CA PHE A 54 -25.00 -3.89 17.82
C PHE A 54 -24.48 -4.96 16.83
N GLY A 55 -23.17 -5.12 16.59
CA GLY A 55 -22.00 -4.41 17.10
C GLY A 55 -20.87 -5.37 17.48
N LEU A 56 -20.00 -5.73 16.53
CA LEU A 56 -18.84 -6.59 16.80
C LEU A 56 -17.56 -5.97 16.24
N VAL A 57 -16.53 -5.93 17.09
CA VAL A 57 -15.19 -5.47 16.78
C VAL A 57 -14.39 -6.64 16.20
N LEU A 58 -13.94 -6.53 14.96
CA LEU A 58 -12.81 -7.33 14.45
C LEU A 58 -11.80 -6.38 13.79
N TRP A 59 -10.59 -6.33 14.36
CA TRP A 59 -9.39 -5.84 13.68
C TRP A 59 -8.53 -7.08 13.32
N LEU A 60 -8.27 -7.36 12.05
CA LEU A 60 -7.29 -6.75 11.13
C LEU A 60 -5.91 -7.42 11.19
N SER A 61 -5.70 -8.41 10.31
CA SER A 61 -4.37 -8.83 9.83
C SER A 61 -4.48 -9.46 8.43
N CYS A 62 -4.64 -8.62 7.40
CA CYS A 62 -4.56 -9.05 6.00
C CYS A 62 -3.11 -9.03 5.50
N ALA A 63 -2.64 -10.16 4.98
CA ALA A 63 -1.60 -10.21 3.96
C ALA A 63 -2.22 -10.77 2.68
N PRO A 64 -2.11 -10.09 1.52
CA PRO A 64 -2.75 -10.57 0.29
C PRO A 64 -1.86 -11.60 -0.40
N PHE A 65 -2.08 -12.89 -0.10
CA PHE A 65 -1.75 -13.95 -1.03
C PHE A 65 -2.97 -14.22 -1.92
N LEU A 66 -2.80 -14.17 -3.24
CA LEU A 66 -3.77 -14.73 -4.18
C LEU A 66 -3.67 -16.26 -4.10
N SER A 67 -4.38 -16.88 -3.16
CA SER A 67 -4.79 -18.28 -3.35
C SER A 67 -6.00 -18.32 -4.28
N ALA A 68 -6.17 -19.41 -5.02
CA ALA A 68 -7.45 -19.72 -5.62
C ALA A 68 -8.53 -19.81 -4.52
N ALA A 69 -9.81 -19.67 -4.90
CA ALA A 69 -10.90 -20.00 -4.00
C ALA A 69 -10.78 -21.48 -3.59
N PRO A 70 -10.87 -21.82 -2.29
CA PRO A 70 -10.68 -23.19 -1.83
C PRO A 70 -11.73 -24.12 -2.47
N THR A 71 -11.33 -25.37 -2.74
CA THR A 71 -12.25 -26.38 -3.25
C THR A 71 -13.42 -26.58 -2.27
N PRO A 72 -14.62 -26.99 -2.74
CA PRO A 72 -15.73 -27.30 -1.83
C PRO A 72 -15.38 -28.34 -0.77
N HIS A 73 -14.45 -29.25 -1.07
CA HIS A 73 -13.92 -30.22 -0.11
C HIS A 73 -13.08 -29.54 0.97
N ALA A 74 -12.01 -28.82 0.60
CA ALA A 74 -11.16 -28.09 1.54
C ALA A 74 -11.95 -27.08 2.41
N GLY A 75 -12.95 -26.41 1.84
CA GLY A 75 -13.86 -25.53 2.58
C GLY A 75 -14.63 -26.25 3.71
N ASN A 76 -15.14 -27.46 3.44
CA ASN A 76 -15.81 -28.28 4.44
C ASN A 76 -14.85 -28.80 5.52
N LEU A 77 -13.59 -29.13 5.17
CA LEU A 77 -12.57 -29.55 6.13
C LEU A 77 -12.18 -28.43 7.08
N ARG A 78 -11.96 -27.21 6.56
CA ARG A 78 -11.72 -26.01 7.39
C ARG A 78 -12.88 -25.75 8.36
N ALA A 79 -14.13 -25.88 7.91
CA ALA A 79 -15.32 -25.73 8.77
C ALA A 79 -15.39 -26.81 9.87
N ARG A 80 -15.03 -28.07 9.58
CA ARG A 80 -14.93 -29.15 10.57
C ARG A 80 -13.85 -28.89 11.62
N ALA A 81 -12.70 -28.35 11.22
CA ALA A 81 -11.60 -27.99 12.13
C ALA A 81 -11.99 -26.85 13.10
N ALA A 82 -12.75 -25.86 12.63
CA ALA A 82 -13.17 -24.69 13.42
C ALA A 82 -14.08 -25.01 14.63
N ALA A 83 -14.78 -26.15 14.64
CA ALA A 83 -15.68 -26.53 15.74
C ALA A 83 -14.98 -26.71 17.10
N PHE A 84 -13.65 -26.89 17.11
CA PHE A 84 -12.84 -26.92 18.34
C PHE A 84 -12.59 -25.53 18.93
N GLU A 85 -12.62 -24.48 18.11
CA GLU A 85 -12.33 -23.10 18.53
C GLU A 85 -13.48 -22.51 19.36
N ASP A 86 -14.75 -22.81 19.02
CA ASP A 86 -15.91 -22.52 19.89
C ASP A 86 -15.74 -23.14 21.29
N TRP A 87 -15.31 -24.41 21.36
CA TRP A 87 -15.07 -25.08 22.64
C TRP A 87 -13.90 -24.45 23.43
N LEU A 88 -12.85 -24.00 22.74
CA LEU A 88 -11.74 -23.25 23.35
C LEU A 88 -12.20 -21.92 23.93
N GLU A 89 -12.95 -21.12 23.17
CA GLU A 89 -13.45 -19.80 23.60
C GLU A 89 -14.38 -19.92 24.81
N ARG A 90 -15.33 -20.86 24.76
CA ARG A 90 -16.29 -21.12 25.84
C ARG A 90 -15.62 -21.67 27.10
N ARG A 91 -14.54 -22.43 26.95
CA ARG A 91 -13.70 -22.84 28.09
C ARG A 91 -12.88 -21.67 28.64
N ALA A 92 -12.36 -20.80 27.79
CA ALA A 92 -11.58 -19.62 28.20
C ALA A 92 -12.44 -18.56 28.90
N SER A 93 -13.71 -18.44 28.53
CA SER A 93 -14.68 -17.55 29.20
C SER A 93 -15.21 -18.10 30.54
N GLY A 94 -14.92 -19.36 30.87
CA GLY A 94 -15.37 -20.01 32.10
C GLY A 94 -16.83 -20.48 32.07
N GLU A 95 -17.38 -20.76 30.88
CA GLU A 95 -18.78 -21.18 30.73
C GLU A 95 -19.07 -22.50 31.48
N THR A 96 -20.15 -22.50 32.26
CA THR A 96 -20.59 -23.68 33.03
C THR A 96 -21.16 -24.76 32.12
N GLY A 97 -20.58 -25.96 32.15
CA GLY A 97 -21.06 -27.13 31.39
C GLY A 97 -20.15 -27.56 30.23
N VAL A 98 -19.07 -26.83 29.96
CA VAL A 98 -18.08 -27.19 28.93
C VAL A 98 -17.29 -28.44 29.36
N SER A 99 -17.64 -29.60 28.80
CA SER A 99 -17.06 -30.89 29.22
C SER A 99 -15.72 -31.20 28.55
N ILE A 100 -14.81 -31.85 29.29
CA ILE A 100 -13.52 -32.32 28.77
C ILE A 100 -13.73 -33.43 27.72
N ALA A 101 -14.72 -34.31 27.92
CA ALA A 101 -15.04 -35.38 26.96
C ALA A 101 -15.42 -34.82 25.58
N ARG A 102 -16.20 -33.73 25.52
CA ARG A 102 -16.51 -33.05 24.26
C ARG A 102 -15.28 -32.37 23.64
N GLY A 103 -14.37 -31.85 24.47
CA GLY A 103 -13.09 -31.31 24.01
C GLY A 103 -12.20 -32.36 23.33
N ILE A 104 -12.13 -33.58 23.89
CA ILE A 104 -11.40 -34.72 23.29
C ILE A 104 -12.01 -35.09 21.93
N GLU A 105 -13.34 -35.19 21.85
CA GLU A 105 -14.05 -35.51 20.61
C GLU A 105 -13.81 -34.46 19.51
N LEU A 106 -13.88 -33.18 19.86
CA LEU A 106 -13.65 -32.06 18.94
C LEU A 106 -12.17 -31.95 18.52
N ALA A 107 -11.22 -32.21 19.43
CA ALA A 107 -9.79 -32.27 19.10
C ALA A 107 -9.50 -33.38 18.08
N LYS A 108 -10.04 -34.59 18.28
CA LYS A 108 -9.93 -35.70 17.32
C LYS A 108 -10.54 -35.36 15.97
N ALA A 109 -11.74 -34.77 15.96
CA ALA A 109 -12.40 -34.35 14.73
C ALA A 109 -11.59 -33.28 13.98
N ARG A 110 -10.97 -32.33 14.70
CA ARG A 110 -10.06 -31.31 14.15
C ARG A 110 -8.79 -31.95 13.58
N ALA A 111 -8.10 -32.79 14.34
CA ALA A 111 -6.87 -33.45 13.89
C ALA A 111 -7.12 -34.32 12.65
N ALA A 112 -8.26 -35.04 12.60
CA ALA A 112 -8.68 -35.78 11.41
C ALA A 112 -8.92 -34.85 10.20
N ALA A 113 -9.67 -33.76 10.37
CA ALA A 113 -9.93 -32.81 9.30
C ALA A 113 -8.66 -32.07 8.82
N MET A 114 -7.72 -31.77 9.72
CA MET A 114 -6.42 -31.16 9.39
C MET A 114 -5.49 -32.14 8.67
N ALA A 115 -5.49 -33.43 9.02
CA ALA A 115 -4.74 -34.45 8.31
C ALA A 115 -5.30 -34.73 6.90
N GLU A 116 -6.63 -34.69 6.74
CA GLU A 116 -7.33 -34.78 5.45
C GLU A 116 -7.02 -33.54 4.57
N LEU A 117 -7.05 -32.34 5.17
CA LEU A 117 -6.73 -31.07 4.50
C LEU A 117 -5.26 -30.94 4.10
N ALA A 118 -4.34 -31.68 4.73
CA ALA A 118 -2.91 -31.55 4.49
C ALA A 118 -2.48 -31.94 3.07
N ALA A 119 -3.23 -32.81 2.38
CA ALA A 119 -2.99 -33.15 0.98
C ALA A 119 -3.44 -32.01 0.02
N ASP A 120 -4.60 -31.41 0.30
CA ASP A 120 -5.20 -30.34 -0.51
C ASP A 120 -4.52 -28.97 -0.32
N ASP A 121 -4.23 -28.62 0.94
CA ASP A 121 -3.77 -27.29 1.35
C ASP A 121 -2.91 -27.34 2.63
N PRO A 122 -1.63 -27.75 2.51
CA PRO A 122 -0.69 -27.83 3.63
C PRO A 122 -0.51 -26.47 4.33
N ALA A 123 -0.60 -25.37 3.58
CA ALA A 123 -0.43 -24.02 4.12
C ALA A 123 -1.59 -23.63 5.06
N ALA A 124 -2.83 -23.99 4.72
CA ALA A 124 -3.98 -23.76 5.59
C ALA A 124 -3.90 -24.59 6.89
N VAL A 125 -3.32 -25.80 6.87
CA VAL A 125 -3.13 -26.59 8.08
C VAL A 125 -2.18 -25.90 9.07
N LEU A 126 -1.11 -25.26 8.57
CA LEU A 126 -0.22 -24.43 9.42
C LEU A 126 -0.89 -23.14 9.93
N GLN A 127 -1.79 -22.54 9.14
CA GLN A 127 -2.59 -21.39 9.60
C GLN A 127 -3.63 -21.78 10.68
N LEU A 128 -4.13 -23.02 10.65
CA LEU A 128 -5.00 -23.57 11.67
C LEU A 128 -4.23 -24.02 12.93
N ALA A 129 -2.90 -24.20 12.89
CA ALA A 129 -2.14 -24.70 14.04
C ALA A 129 -2.30 -23.79 15.27
N LEU A 130 -2.64 -24.39 16.41
CA LEU A 130 -2.96 -23.66 17.64
C LEU A 130 -1.72 -22.94 18.18
N PRO A 131 -1.83 -21.64 18.55
CA PRO A 131 -0.71 -20.90 19.11
C PRO A 131 -0.30 -21.48 20.47
N ALA A 132 0.98 -21.31 20.84
CA ALA A 132 1.57 -22.02 21.98
C ALA A 132 0.85 -21.73 23.32
N ASN A 133 0.35 -20.50 23.50
CA ASN A 133 -0.45 -20.12 24.67
C ASN A 133 -1.76 -20.94 24.74
N ALA A 134 -2.49 -21.08 23.65
CA ALA A 134 -3.73 -21.87 23.60
C ALA A 134 -3.46 -23.35 23.91
N ARG A 135 -2.42 -23.94 23.29
CA ARG A 135 -2.01 -25.34 23.58
C ARG A 135 -1.57 -25.53 25.04
N SER A 136 -0.82 -24.58 25.62
CA SER A 136 -0.40 -24.65 27.03
C SER A 136 -1.55 -24.58 28.04
N ALA A 137 -2.70 -24.01 27.64
CA ALA A 137 -3.90 -23.92 28.47
C ALA A 137 -4.82 -25.16 28.35
N LEU A 138 -4.52 -26.10 27.46
CA LEU A 138 -5.31 -27.31 27.28
C LEU A 138 -5.16 -28.28 28.47
N PRO A 139 -6.23 -28.98 28.88
CA PRO A 139 -6.11 -30.09 29.80
C PRO A 139 -5.42 -31.26 29.09
N ALA A 140 -4.54 -31.99 29.78
CA ALA A 140 -3.66 -32.99 29.16
C ALA A 140 -4.37 -34.02 28.25
N PRO A 141 -5.58 -34.55 28.57
CA PRO A 141 -6.31 -35.47 27.68
C PRO A 141 -6.75 -34.85 26.34
N VAL A 142 -6.88 -33.53 26.25
CA VAL A 142 -7.21 -32.80 25.01
C VAL A 142 -5.94 -32.36 24.30
N ALA A 143 -4.92 -31.95 25.06
CA ALA A 143 -3.60 -31.59 24.52
C ALA A 143 -2.90 -32.75 23.78
N ALA A 144 -3.19 -33.99 24.17
CA ALA A 144 -2.68 -35.20 23.51
C ALA A 144 -3.35 -35.53 22.15
N GLU A 145 -4.43 -34.82 21.80
CA GLU A 145 -5.30 -35.14 20.66
C GLU A 145 -5.31 -34.02 19.59
N VAL A 146 -4.52 -32.95 19.80
CA VAL A 146 -4.30 -31.85 18.85
C VAL A 146 -2.92 -31.96 18.20
N GLU A 147 -2.65 -31.11 17.20
CA GLU A 147 -1.39 -31.10 16.48
C GLU A 147 -0.17 -30.78 17.37
N THR A 148 0.94 -31.48 17.11
CA THR A 148 2.22 -31.28 17.80
C THR A 148 3.15 -30.49 16.88
N PRO A 149 3.48 -29.21 17.15
CA PRO A 149 4.48 -28.50 16.37
C PRO A 149 5.87 -29.03 16.65
N ILE A 150 6.68 -29.04 15.61
CA ILE A 150 8.04 -29.55 15.61
C ILE A 150 8.94 -28.50 14.95
N SER A 151 10.03 -28.15 15.63
CA SER A 151 11.20 -27.51 15.03
C SER A 151 12.39 -28.40 15.35
N ALA A 152 13.02 -28.97 14.33
CA ALA A 152 14.12 -29.92 14.49
C ALA A 152 15.13 -29.82 13.35
N ILE A 153 16.31 -30.41 13.54
CA ILE A 153 17.22 -30.72 12.44
C ILE A 153 16.92 -32.15 12.01
N GLY A 154 16.69 -32.37 10.72
CA GLY A 154 16.32 -33.68 10.20
C GLY A 154 16.50 -33.78 8.69
N ASP A 155 16.01 -34.89 8.15
CA ASP A 155 16.12 -35.20 6.73
C ASP A 155 14.76 -35.04 6.05
N TYR A 156 14.69 -34.22 5.00
CA TYR A 156 13.57 -34.16 4.08
C TYR A 156 13.89 -35.04 2.87
N THR A 157 13.12 -36.10 2.66
CA THR A 157 13.37 -37.08 1.60
C THR A 157 12.25 -37.05 0.58
N VAL A 158 12.62 -36.96 -0.70
CA VAL A 158 11.70 -37.05 -1.83
C VAL A 158 12.00 -38.34 -2.57
N TYR A 159 11.03 -39.24 -2.62
CA TYR A 159 11.06 -40.47 -3.38
C TYR A 159 10.35 -40.24 -4.73
N ALA A 160 10.90 -40.82 -5.78
CA ALA A 160 10.21 -41.04 -7.05
C ALA A 160 9.97 -42.55 -7.21
N GLU A 161 8.81 -42.95 -7.72
CA GLU A 161 8.38 -44.34 -7.88
C GLU A 161 7.84 -44.58 -9.30
N LEU A 162 8.42 -45.52 -10.05
CA LEU A 162 7.85 -45.93 -11.34
C LEU A 162 6.75 -46.96 -11.11
N GLY A 163 5.51 -46.52 -11.00
CA GLY A 163 4.34 -47.37 -10.77
C GLY A 163 4.14 -48.49 -11.80
N THR A 164 3.55 -49.61 -11.38
CA THR A 164 3.08 -50.69 -12.28
C THR A 164 1.59 -50.57 -12.65
N VAL A 165 0.92 -49.56 -12.12
CA VAL A 165 -0.51 -49.26 -12.32
C VAL A 165 -0.65 -47.78 -12.65
N GLU A 166 -1.52 -47.48 -13.61
CA GLU A 166 -1.80 -46.13 -14.11
C GLU A 166 -2.61 -45.34 -13.04
N GLY A 167 -2.07 -44.22 -12.53
CA GLY A 167 -2.80 -43.27 -11.68
C GLY A 167 -2.47 -43.22 -10.18
N GLU A 168 -1.42 -43.87 -9.68
CA GLU A 168 -0.89 -43.61 -8.31
C GLU A 168 0.14 -42.46 -8.32
N GLU A 169 0.27 -41.70 -7.23
CA GLU A 169 1.13 -40.49 -7.19
C GLU A 169 2.62 -40.79 -7.36
N SER A 170 3.25 -40.22 -8.39
CA SER A 170 4.66 -40.40 -8.74
C SER A 170 5.70 -40.13 -7.65
N ILE A 171 5.39 -39.20 -6.73
CA ILE A 171 6.37 -38.50 -5.89
C ILE A 171 5.91 -38.45 -4.44
N ARG A 172 6.54 -39.27 -3.59
CA ARG A 172 6.26 -39.33 -2.15
C ARG A 172 7.29 -38.53 -1.35
N ARG A 173 6.83 -37.74 -0.39
CA ARG A 173 7.67 -36.90 0.48
C ARG A 173 7.62 -37.42 1.92
N THR A 174 8.78 -37.46 2.59
CA THR A 174 8.88 -37.82 4.02
C THR A 174 9.81 -36.87 4.78
N VAL A 175 9.62 -36.82 6.09
CA VAL A 175 10.48 -36.13 7.05
C VAL A 175 10.98 -37.16 8.06
N THR A 176 12.30 -37.23 8.26
CA THR A 176 12.92 -38.07 9.29
C THR A 176 13.55 -37.19 10.37
N ILE A 177 13.12 -37.39 11.62
CA ILE A 177 13.59 -36.67 12.81
C ILE A 177 13.86 -37.71 13.90
N ASP A 178 15.03 -37.62 14.57
CA ASP A 178 15.48 -38.56 15.59
C ASP A 178 15.39 -40.05 15.18
N GLY A 179 15.63 -40.33 13.90
CA GLY A 179 15.55 -41.68 13.31
C GLY A 179 14.15 -42.20 13.02
N ARG A 180 13.10 -41.39 13.23
CA ARG A 180 11.71 -41.73 12.90
C ARG A 180 11.25 -41.00 11.64
N GLU A 181 10.83 -41.76 10.64
CA GLU A 181 10.27 -41.26 9.39
C GLU A 181 8.75 -41.01 9.52
N TYR A 182 8.28 -39.93 8.89
CA TYR A 182 6.89 -39.50 8.82
C TYR A 182 6.54 -39.16 7.36
N PRO A 183 5.36 -39.58 6.83
CA PRO A 183 4.83 -39.02 5.59
C PRO A 183 4.69 -37.50 5.72
N ALA A 184 5.08 -36.76 4.69
CA ALA A 184 5.14 -35.30 4.76
C ALA A 184 4.43 -34.61 3.60
N PHE A 185 3.61 -33.61 3.90
CA PHE A 185 3.05 -32.70 2.91
C PHE A 185 3.78 -31.36 2.96
N ALA A 186 4.06 -30.81 1.78
CA ALA A 186 4.91 -29.64 1.58
C ALA A 186 4.22 -28.64 0.64
N TYR A 187 4.54 -27.36 0.79
CA TYR A 187 4.05 -26.28 -0.07
C TYR A 187 5.16 -25.24 -0.31
N GLY A 188 4.87 -24.23 -1.13
CA GLY A 188 5.81 -23.15 -1.43
C GLY A 188 7.12 -23.73 -1.97
N ARG A 189 8.27 -23.22 -1.50
CA ARG A 189 9.58 -23.68 -1.99
C ARG A 189 9.84 -25.18 -1.79
N ARG A 190 9.21 -25.82 -0.80
CA ARG A 190 9.55 -27.19 -0.42
C ARG A 190 9.08 -28.22 -1.45
N LEU A 191 8.14 -27.85 -2.32
CA LEU A 191 7.75 -28.66 -3.49
C LEU A 191 8.90 -28.80 -4.50
N ASP A 192 9.64 -27.72 -4.74
CA ASP A 192 10.81 -27.67 -5.65
C ASP A 192 12.13 -28.14 -5.00
N HIS A 193 12.15 -28.33 -3.66
CA HIS A 193 13.32 -28.87 -2.97
C HIS A 193 13.46 -30.36 -3.24
N LEU A 194 14.63 -30.76 -3.76
CA LEU A 194 15.07 -32.15 -3.77
C LEU A 194 15.38 -32.62 -2.34
N SER A 195 15.68 -33.90 -2.16
CA SER A 195 16.03 -34.45 -0.84
C SER A 195 17.20 -33.70 -0.20
N LYS A 196 17.11 -33.47 1.11
CA LYS A 196 18.12 -32.75 1.91
C LYS A 196 18.25 -33.39 3.29
N THR A 197 19.50 -33.63 3.69
CA THR A 197 19.88 -34.23 4.97
C THR A 197 20.40 -33.18 5.94
N GLY A 198 20.04 -33.30 7.21
CA GLY A 198 20.49 -32.41 8.29
C GLY A 198 20.10 -30.95 8.12
N ILE A 199 18.90 -30.66 7.61
CA ILE A 199 18.37 -29.29 7.44
C ILE A 199 17.36 -28.92 8.54
N PRO A 200 17.10 -27.62 8.78
CA PRO A 200 16.03 -27.20 9.67
C PRO A 200 14.64 -27.48 9.07
N LEU A 201 13.82 -28.19 9.82
CA LEU A 201 12.45 -28.54 9.50
C LEU A 201 11.53 -27.98 10.59
N ASN A 202 10.64 -27.07 10.18
CA ASN A 202 9.56 -26.57 11.03
C ASN A 202 8.23 -27.09 10.48
N GLY A 203 7.25 -27.33 11.35
CA GLY A 203 5.95 -27.80 10.91
C GLY A 203 5.06 -28.26 12.05
N VAL A 204 3.99 -28.99 11.70
CA VAL A 204 3.11 -29.66 12.65
C VAL A 204 2.92 -31.13 12.30
N LEU A 205 2.98 -31.98 13.31
CA LEU A 205 2.61 -33.40 13.22
C LEU A 205 1.12 -33.55 13.58
N VAL A 206 0.33 -34.05 12.64
CA VAL A 206 -1.12 -34.26 12.78
C VAL A 206 -1.45 -35.71 12.39
N ASN A 207 -1.99 -36.51 13.31
CA ASN A 207 -2.32 -37.92 13.07
C ASN A 207 -1.20 -38.76 12.40
N GLY A 208 0.06 -38.45 12.68
CA GLY A 208 1.22 -39.15 12.12
C GLY A 208 1.76 -38.59 10.79
N VAL A 209 1.10 -37.58 10.22
CA VAL A 209 1.51 -36.86 9.01
C VAL A 209 2.19 -35.54 9.39
N PHE A 210 3.34 -35.24 8.78
CA PHE A 210 4.10 -34.01 9.01
C PHE A 210 3.73 -32.95 7.97
N VAL A 211 3.17 -31.83 8.39
CA VAL A 211 2.94 -30.68 7.51
C VAL A 211 4.13 -29.73 7.62
N LEU A 212 4.92 -29.66 6.56
CA LEU A 212 6.21 -28.96 6.50
C LEU A 212 6.05 -27.49 6.13
N ASP A 213 6.50 -26.58 7.00
CA ASP A 213 6.63 -25.15 6.71
C ASP A 213 7.64 -24.93 5.58
N GLU A 214 7.35 -23.98 4.69
CA GLU A 214 8.28 -23.63 3.63
C GLU A 214 9.58 -23.00 4.13
N ASN A 215 9.62 -22.50 5.38
CA ASN A 215 10.73 -21.74 5.98
C ASN A 215 11.59 -22.57 6.93
N ALA A 216 12.90 -22.31 6.91
CA ALA A 216 13.86 -22.92 7.83
C ALA A 216 13.87 -22.22 9.21
N ILE A 217 13.50 -20.94 9.26
CA ILE A 217 13.33 -20.14 10.48
C ILE A 217 11.85 -19.75 10.61
N ARG A 218 11.21 -20.18 11.70
CA ARG A 218 9.86 -19.76 12.09
C ARG A 218 9.96 -18.48 12.92
N GLU A 219 9.32 -17.38 12.53
CA GLU A 219 9.24 -16.17 13.36
C GLU A 219 8.28 -16.43 14.54
N VAL A 220 8.72 -16.16 15.78
CA VAL A 220 7.96 -16.51 17.00
C VAL A 220 7.71 -15.31 17.90
N GLN A 221 6.57 -15.31 18.58
CA GLN A 221 6.28 -14.28 19.59
C GLN A 221 7.11 -14.51 20.86
N PRO A 222 7.47 -13.47 21.62
CA PRO A 222 8.22 -13.61 22.88
C PRO A 222 7.57 -14.55 23.91
N ALA A 223 6.24 -14.71 23.86
CA ALA A 223 5.48 -15.60 24.74
C ALA A 223 5.57 -17.11 24.34
N GLU A 224 6.06 -17.43 23.14
CA GLU A 224 6.27 -18.81 22.69
C GLU A 224 7.65 -19.38 23.08
N VAL A 225 8.56 -18.52 23.56
CA VAL A 225 9.97 -18.88 23.80
C VAL A 225 10.11 -19.76 25.04
N SER A 226 10.30 -21.05 24.82
CA SER A 226 10.55 -22.07 25.85
C SER A 226 12.05 -22.34 26.04
N GLY A 227 12.80 -21.37 26.56
CA GLY A 227 14.20 -21.57 26.96
C GLY A 227 15.14 -20.40 26.70
N SER A 228 16.43 -20.68 26.58
CA SER A 228 17.46 -19.69 26.28
C SER A 228 17.39 -19.22 24.83
N VAL A 229 17.45 -17.90 24.62
CA VAL A 229 17.56 -17.29 23.29
C VAL A 229 19.02 -16.94 23.01
N GLU A 230 19.58 -17.48 21.94
CA GLU A 230 20.91 -17.13 21.46
C GLU A 230 20.88 -15.75 20.77
N ASN A 231 21.75 -14.83 21.19
CA ASN A 231 21.70 -13.46 20.69
C ASN A 231 22.64 -13.27 19.49
N LEU A 232 22.07 -13.00 18.31
CA LEU A 232 22.78 -12.71 17.07
C LEU A 232 22.77 -11.20 16.73
N ALA A 233 22.36 -10.36 17.68
CA ALA A 233 22.29 -8.91 17.54
C ALA A 233 23.43 -8.24 18.33
N ASP A 234 24.51 -7.88 17.63
CA ASP A 234 25.58 -7.06 18.22
C ASP A 234 25.02 -5.71 18.71
N GLY A 235 25.15 -5.47 20.02
CA GLY A 235 24.87 -4.16 20.64
C GLY A 235 23.41 -3.81 20.94
N LEU A 236 22.42 -4.68 20.70
CA LEU A 236 21.04 -4.42 21.15
C LEU A 236 20.81 -4.78 22.62
N PRO A 237 20.06 -3.96 23.39
CA PRO A 237 19.58 -4.33 24.72
C PRO A 237 18.71 -5.59 24.70
N ALA A 238 18.81 -6.40 25.75
CA ALA A 238 17.97 -7.58 25.93
C ALA A 238 16.47 -7.20 25.90
N GLY A 239 15.70 -7.89 25.04
CA GLY A 239 14.26 -7.68 24.89
C GLY A 239 13.84 -7.06 23.55
N GLN A 240 14.74 -6.39 22.82
CA GLN A 240 14.45 -5.85 21.47
C GLN A 240 14.88 -6.81 20.35
N GLY A 241 14.38 -6.59 19.13
CA GLY A 241 14.67 -7.44 17.96
C GLY A 241 13.64 -8.57 17.71
N ALA A 242 13.72 -9.18 16.52
CA ALA A 242 12.85 -10.30 16.13
C ALA A 242 13.41 -11.63 16.65
N ILE A 243 12.54 -12.59 16.99
CA ILE A 243 12.95 -13.92 17.46
C ILE A 243 12.55 -14.95 16.41
N GLY A 244 13.49 -15.81 16.02
CA GLY A 244 13.26 -16.94 15.14
C GLY A 244 13.59 -18.26 15.82
N GLU A 245 12.76 -19.27 15.60
CA GLU A 245 13.00 -20.66 15.97
C GLU A 245 13.55 -21.43 14.76
N MET A 246 14.65 -22.16 14.95
CA MET A 246 15.27 -23.00 13.92
C MET A 246 15.92 -24.21 14.57
N GLY A 247 15.48 -25.42 14.20
CA GLY A 247 16.04 -26.67 14.73
C GLY A 247 15.88 -26.83 16.24
N GLY A 248 14.76 -26.36 16.80
CA GLY A 248 14.47 -26.43 18.24
C GLY A 248 15.28 -25.43 19.10
N ARG A 249 15.92 -24.44 18.48
CA ARG A 249 16.67 -23.36 19.16
C ARG A 249 16.11 -22.00 18.78
N PHE A 250 16.06 -21.09 19.76
CA PHE A 250 15.61 -19.71 19.58
C PHE A 250 16.79 -18.76 19.37
N TYR A 251 16.69 -17.91 18.35
CA TYR A 251 17.71 -16.93 17.98
C TYR A 251 17.10 -15.52 17.93
N ARG A 252 17.80 -14.53 18.49
CA ARG A 252 17.41 -13.11 18.47
C ARG A 252 18.17 -12.37 17.37
N PHE A 253 17.43 -11.80 16.43
CA PHE A 253 17.94 -11.01 15.31
C PHE A 253 17.77 -9.51 15.58
N ALA A 254 18.73 -8.71 15.11
CA ALA A 254 18.68 -7.26 15.28
C ALA A 254 17.43 -6.59 14.66
N SER A 255 16.84 -7.22 13.63
CA SER A 255 15.56 -6.82 13.06
C SER A 255 14.90 -7.98 12.29
N ARG A 256 13.62 -7.85 11.99
CA ARG A 256 12.90 -8.77 11.09
C ARG A 256 13.55 -8.89 9.72
N GLN A 257 14.14 -7.81 9.20
CA GLN A 257 14.87 -7.81 7.93
C GLN A 257 16.14 -8.68 7.99
N ARG A 258 16.81 -8.77 9.15
CA ARG A 258 17.96 -9.67 9.37
C ARG A 258 17.53 -11.13 9.47
N LEU A 259 16.40 -11.44 10.14
CA LEU A 259 15.79 -12.78 10.13
C LEU A 259 15.50 -13.23 8.69
N LEU A 260 14.81 -12.39 7.90
CA LEU A 260 14.52 -12.67 6.49
C LEU A 260 15.78 -12.77 5.61
N ALA A 261 16.91 -12.17 6.01
CA ALA A 261 18.19 -12.33 5.31
C ALA A 261 18.84 -13.68 5.61
N ALA A 262 18.81 -14.13 6.87
CA ALA A 262 19.27 -15.46 7.25
C ALA A 262 18.44 -16.57 6.57
N GLU A 263 17.12 -16.41 6.51
CA GLU A 263 16.22 -17.34 5.81
C GLU A 263 16.56 -17.45 4.32
N ARG A 264 16.88 -16.33 3.65
CA ARG A 264 17.35 -16.33 2.25
C ARG A 264 18.70 -17.02 2.08
N ALA A 265 19.64 -16.83 3.02
CA ALA A 265 20.95 -17.48 2.97
C ALA A 265 20.81 -19.01 3.11
N ILE A 266 20.03 -19.48 4.08
CA ILE A 266 19.73 -20.92 4.24
C ILE A 266 19.04 -21.47 2.99
N ARG A 267 18.03 -20.77 2.45
CA ARG A 267 17.35 -21.15 1.20
C ARG A 267 18.34 -21.30 0.03
N GLN A 268 19.35 -20.44 -0.10
CA GLN A 268 20.37 -20.54 -1.15
C GLN A 268 21.36 -21.70 -0.94
N ASP A 269 21.74 -21.97 0.30
CA ASP A 269 22.61 -23.10 0.64
C ASP A 269 21.88 -24.45 0.48
N GLU A 270 20.57 -24.50 0.73
CA GLU A 270 19.71 -25.67 0.49
C GLU A 270 19.38 -25.88 -0.99
N ALA A 271 19.46 -24.87 -1.87
CA ALA A 271 19.06 -24.96 -3.28
C ALA A 271 20.04 -25.72 -4.21
N VAL A 272 20.83 -26.65 -3.67
CA VAL A 272 21.78 -27.48 -4.44
C VAL A 272 21.19 -28.83 -4.82
N LEU A 273 21.74 -29.43 -5.88
CA LEU A 273 21.28 -30.72 -6.40
C LEU A 273 21.51 -31.87 -5.41
N GLY A 274 22.66 -31.88 -4.74
CA GLY A 274 23.07 -32.96 -3.83
C GLY A 274 22.31 -32.99 -2.50
N PRO A 275 22.42 -34.07 -1.71
CA PRO A 275 21.61 -34.30 -0.52
C PRO A 275 22.08 -33.49 0.70
N ARG A 276 23.19 -32.76 0.62
CA ARG A 276 23.69 -31.88 1.69
C ARG A 276 23.63 -30.42 1.21
N PRO A 277 23.20 -29.46 2.06
CA PRO A 277 23.31 -28.05 1.74
C PRO A 277 24.79 -27.62 1.62
N ARG A 278 25.07 -26.53 0.91
CA ARG A 278 26.45 -25.99 0.73
C ARG A 278 27.15 -25.70 2.07
N ARG A 279 26.37 -25.25 3.05
CA ARG A 279 26.77 -24.87 4.40
C ARG A 279 25.72 -25.38 5.38
N ALA A 280 26.12 -25.71 6.60
CA ALA A 280 25.16 -26.02 7.66
C ALA A 280 24.35 -24.76 8.00
N ALA A 281 23.05 -24.89 8.27
CA ALA A 281 22.17 -23.74 8.49
C ALA A 281 22.63 -22.82 9.65
N SER A 282 23.28 -23.37 10.68
CA SER A 282 23.92 -22.60 11.75
C SER A 282 25.06 -21.70 11.26
N GLN A 283 25.82 -22.11 10.24
CA GLN A 283 26.88 -21.31 9.64
C GLN A 283 26.31 -20.22 8.73
N SER A 284 25.30 -20.55 7.91
CA SER A 284 24.56 -19.57 7.10
C SER A 284 23.93 -18.48 7.96
N LEU A 285 23.36 -18.88 9.11
CA LEU A 285 22.81 -18.01 10.14
C LEU A 285 23.85 -17.06 10.74
N MET A 286 25.03 -17.56 11.11
CA MET A 286 26.14 -16.75 11.64
C MET A 286 26.67 -15.74 10.61
N ASN A 287 26.83 -16.13 9.35
CA ASN A 287 27.29 -15.23 8.28
C ASN A 287 26.27 -14.10 7.99
N ALA A 288 24.97 -14.42 7.99
CA ALA A 288 23.91 -13.44 7.82
C ALA A 288 23.80 -12.47 9.02
N ALA A 289 24.10 -12.93 10.24
CA ALA A 289 24.19 -12.10 11.43
C ALA A 289 25.40 -11.14 11.35
N ALA A 290 26.60 -11.66 11.09
CA ALA A 290 27.83 -10.88 10.92
C ALA A 290 27.78 -9.87 9.74
N GLY A 291 26.80 -9.99 8.84
CA GLY A 291 26.59 -9.08 7.73
C GLY A 291 27.54 -9.28 6.56
N THR A 292 28.30 -10.39 6.55
CA THR A 292 29.28 -10.72 5.51
C THR A 292 28.65 -11.24 4.22
N ASP A 293 27.41 -11.77 4.29
CA ASP A 293 26.66 -12.31 3.15
C ASP A 293 25.60 -11.34 2.56
N ILE A 294 25.63 -10.03 2.88
CA ILE A 294 24.60 -9.09 2.41
C ILE A 294 24.85 -8.64 0.96
N ALA A 295 24.37 -9.42 0.01
CA ALA A 295 23.92 -8.87 -1.27
C ALA A 295 22.71 -7.93 -1.02
N SER A 296 22.79 -6.68 -1.51
CA SER A 296 21.82 -5.62 -1.23
C SER A 296 20.42 -5.93 -1.79
N PRO A 297 19.30 -5.52 -1.14
CA PRO A 297 17.94 -5.87 -1.57
C PRO A 297 17.53 -5.35 -2.96
N ALA A 298 18.28 -4.41 -3.54
CA ALA A 298 17.94 -3.74 -4.80
C ALA A 298 18.39 -4.49 -6.07
N THR A 299 19.28 -5.48 -5.95
CA THR A 299 19.90 -6.19 -7.09
C THR A 299 19.80 -7.71 -7.02
N ALA A 300 18.96 -8.25 -6.12
CA ALA A 300 18.63 -9.68 -6.06
C ALA A 300 17.60 -10.11 -7.12
N THR A 301 17.51 -9.36 -8.23
CA THR A 301 16.85 -9.77 -9.46
C THR A 301 17.92 -10.22 -10.47
N THR A 302 17.66 -11.35 -11.13
CA THR A 302 18.36 -11.91 -12.32
C THR A 302 19.80 -12.41 -12.23
N ALA A 303 20.55 -12.29 -11.13
CA ALA A 303 21.80 -13.04 -11.00
C ALA A 303 21.51 -14.53 -10.73
N PRO A 304 21.83 -15.49 -11.64
CA PRO A 304 21.63 -16.90 -11.36
C PRO A 304 22.54 -17.31 -10.20
N ALA A 305 21.99 -18.03 -9.23
CA ALA A 305 22.80 -18.66 -8.19
C ALA A 305 23.88 -19.52 -8.87
N VAL A 306 25.14 -19.38 -8.46
CA VAL A 306 26.24 -20.21 -8.98
C VAL A 306 25.83 -21.67 -8.78
N LEU A 307 25.49 -22.36 -9.87
CA LEU A 307 25.02 -23.74 -9.80
C LEU A 307 26.16 -24.59 -9.26
N ASP A 308 25.93 -25.20 -8.08
CA ASP A 308 26.83 -26.23 -7.58
C ASP A 308 26.52 -27.54 -8.31
N THR A 309 27.15 -27.67 -9.48
CA THR A 309 26.95 -28.80 -10.39
C THR A 309 27.82 -30.00 -10.04
N ALA A 310 28.63 -29.94 -8.96
CA ALA A 310 29.55 -31.02 -8.60
C ALA A 310 28.81 -32.35 -8.32
N TRP A 311 27.56 -32.29 -7.86
CA TRP A 311 26.70 -33.47 -7.70
C TRP A 311 26.33 -34.16 -9.02
N ALA A 312 26.28 -33.40 -10.11
CA ALA A 312 25.82 -33.82 -11.43
C ALA A 312 26.94 -33.87 -12.49
N THR A 313 28.19 -33.54 -12.14
CA THR A 313 29.31 -33.46 -13.09
C THR A 313 30.53 -34.26 -12.61
N GLY A 314 31.45 -34.54 -13.54
CA GLY A 314 32.62 -35.40 -13.31
C GLY A 314 32.26 -36.89 -13.21
N VAL A 315 33.22 -37.68 -12.72
CA VAL A 315 33.07 -39.13 -12.54
C VAL A 315 32.13 -39.42 -11.36
N LYS A 316 31.18 -40.35 -11.55
CA LYS A 316 30.33 -40.92 -10.49
C LYS A 316 30.51 -42.43 -10.43
N LYS A 317 30.68 -42.98 -9.23
CA LYS A 317 30.76 -44.40 -8.98
C LYS A 317 29.37 -44.98 -8.71
N VAL A 318 29.01 -46.05 -9.43
CA VAL A 318 27.73 -46.74 -9.29
C VAL A 318 27.96 -48.18 -8.85
N LEU A 319 27.33 -48.60 -7.76
CA LEU A 319 27.32 -50.00 -7.30
C LEU A 319 25.93 -50.60 -7.51
N MET A 320 25.82 -51.72 -8.21
CA MET A 320 24.59 -52.52 -8.27
C MET A 320 24.74 -53.76 -7.38
N ILE A 321 24.05 -53.76 -6.24
CA ILE A 321 23.97 -54.89 -5.31
C ILE A 321 22.79 -55.76 -5.74
N ARG A 322 23.07 -57.00 -6.12
CA ARG A 322 22.05 -57.98 -6.50
C ARG A 322 21.74 -58.86 -5.29
N VAL A 323 20.47 -58.99 -4.94
CA VAL A 323 20.02 -59.72 -3.74
C VAL A 323 18.94 -60.75 -4.08
N ASP A 324 18.76 -61.72 -3.19
CA ASP A 324 17.64 -62.68 -3.24
C ASP A 324 17.03 -62.92 -1.86
N PHE A 325 15.90 -63.63 -1.83
CA PHE A 325 15.15 -63.93 -0.62
C PHE A 325 15.03 -65.45 -0.42
N SER A 326 14.70 -65.90 0.80
CA SER A 326 14.53 -67.34 1.07
C SER A 326 13.30 -67.95 0.41
N ASP A 327 12.27 -67.14 0.20
CA ASP A 327 11.02 -67.43 -0.52
C ASP A 327 11.06 -67.07 -2.02
N PHE A 328 12.02 -66.24 -2.44
CA PHE A 328 12.30 -65.91 -3.85
C PHE A 328 13.81 -66.06 -4.13
N PRO A 329 14.32 -67.30 -4.26
CA PRO A 329 15.75 -67.57 -4.38
C PRO A 329 16.28 -67.40 -5.81
N GLY A 330 17.54 -66.96 -5.92
CA GLY A 330 18.26 -66.75 -7.18
C GLY A 330 18.22 -65.31 -7.69
N ASP A 331 18.95 -65.07 -8.78
CA ASP A 331 19.08 -63.73 -9.39
C ASP A 331 17.71 -63.11 -9.74
N PRO A 332 17.54 -61.78 -9.63
CA PRO A 332 16.31 -61.08 -10.06
C PRO A 332 15.90 -61.42 -11.49
N LYS A 333 14.59 -61.56 -11.75
CA LYS A 333 14.06 -61.92 -13.07
C LYS A 333 12.85 -61.08 -13.45
N TRP A 334 12.73 -60.83 -14.74
CA TRP A 334 11.57 -60.21 -15.39
C TRP A 334 11.32 -60.84 -16.74
N GLY A 335 10.14 -61.43 -16.93
CA GLY A 335 9.84 -62.24 -18.12
C GLY A 335 10.89 -63.35 -18.34
N SER A 336 11.57 -63.31 -19.48
CA SER A 336 12.67 -64.22 -19.82
C SER A 336 14.07 -63.70 -19.41
N VAL A 337 14.19 -62.45 -18.93
CA VAL A 337 15.47 -61.83 -18.54
C VAL A 337 15.82 -62.23 -17.11
N THR A 338 17.10 -62.57 -16.89
CA THR A 338 17.66 -62.86 -15.56
C THR A 338 18.86 -61.94 -15.32
N CYS A 339 18.85 -61.21 -14.21
CA CYS A 339 19.88 -60.24 -13.83
C CYS A 339 21.09 -60.93 -13.17
N THR A 340 21.81 -61.72 -13.97
CA THR A 340 23.10 -62.33 -13.57
C THR A 340 24.17 -61.25 -13.37
N ALA A 341 25.31 -61.59 -12.76
CA ALA A 341 26.43 -60.65 -12.59
C ALA A 341 26.92 -60.08 -13.93
N GLU A 342 27.06 -60.95 -14.92
CA GLU A 342 27.48 -60.60 -16.28
C GLU A 342 26.44 -59.70 -16.97
N TYR A 343 25.15 -60.05 -16.89
CA TYR A 343 24.07 -59.23 -17.44
C TYR A 343 24.05 -57.83 -16.81
N ALA A 344 24.11 -57.75 -15.48
CA ALA A 344 24.10 -56.49 -14.75
C ALA A 344 25.29 -55.58 -15.11
N GLN A 345 26.50 -56.14 -15.16
CA GLN A 345 27.68 -55.39 -15.58
C GLN A 345 27.58 -54.96 -17.06
N ASN A 346 27.14 -55.85 -17.94
CA ASN A 346 26.98 -55.55 -19.37
C ASN A 346 25.94 -54.44 -19.61
N LEU A 347 24.79 -54.47 -18.93
CA LEU A 347 23.77 -53.42 -18.97
C LEU A 347 24.35 -52.06 -18.57
N LEU A 348 25.09 -52.04 -17.46
CA LEU A 348 25.70 -50.82 -16.95
C LEU A 348 26.77 -50.24 -17.89
N ASP A 349 27.63 -51.09 -18.46
CA ASP A 349 28.76 -50.66 -19.28
C ASP A 349 28.38 -50.35 -20.74
N THR A 350 27.38 -51.05 -21.30
CA THR A 350 27.01 -50.91 -22.72
C THR A 350 25.84 -49.97 -22.99
N LYS A 351 24.95 -49.75 -22.01
CA LYS A 351 23.81 -48.84 -22.15
C LYS A 351 23.84 -47.67 -21.16
N VAL A 352 23.91 -47.94 -19.85
CA VAL A 352 23.71 -46.90 -18.82
C VAL A 352 24.86 -45.89 -18.76
N ALA A 353 26.12 -46.34 -18.63
CA ALA A 353 27.27 -45.44 -18.56
C ALA A 353 27.50 -44.64 -19.87
N PRO A 354 27.37 -45.23 -21.07
CA PRO A 354 27.42 -44.49 -22.33
C PRO A 354 26.31 -43.44 -22.46
N PHE A 355 25.08 -43.74 -22.04
CA PHE A 355 23.97 -42.79 -22.06
C PHE A 355 24.26 -41.53 -21.23
N TYR A 356 24.71 -41.68 -19.98
CA TYR A 356 25.06 -40.52 -19.14
C TYR A 356 26.25 -39.72 -19.68
N SER A 357 27.26 -40.39 -20.24
CA SER A 357 28.40 -39.73 -20.90
C SER A 357 27.98 -38.96 -22.15
N GLY A 358 27.14 -39.56 -23.00
CA GLY A 358 26.64 -38.96 -24.24
C GLY A 358 25.67 -37.81 -23.99
N SER A 359 24.62 -38.03 -23.20
CA SER A 359 23.56 -37.03 -22.96
C SER A 359 24.08 -35.77 -22.27
N SER A 360 25.14 -35.90 -21.45
CA SER A 360 25.87 -34.80 -20.82
C SER A 360 27.00 -34.19 -21.67
N TYR A 361 27.24 -34.75 -22.86
CA TYR A 361 28.36 -34.45 -23.75
C TYR A 361 29.71 -34.44 -23.01
N GLY A 362 29.94 -35.46 -22.19
CA GLY A 362 31.13 -35.65 -21.36
C GLY A 362 31.19 -34.80 -20.08
N ALA A 363 30.11 -34.10 -19.69
CA ALA A 363 30.10 -33.34 -18.42
C ALA A 363 29.99 -34.26 -17.18
N THR A 364 29.47 -35.48 -17.33
CA THR A 364 29.55 -36.55 -16.34
C THR A 364 29.90 -37.89 -16.99
N SER A 365 30.39 -38.85 -16.21
CA SER A 365 30.64 -40.21 -16.63
C SER A 365 30.44 -41.18 -15.48
N LEU A 366 29.92 -42.39 -15.74
CA LEU A 366 29.71 -43.40 -14.71
C LEU A 366 30.84 -44.44 -14.72
N VAL A 367 31.31 -44.81 -13.52
CA VAL A 367 32.18 -45.99 -13.29
C VAL A 367 31.33 -47.01 -12.53
N CYS A 368 30.92 -48.06 -13.23
CA CYS A 368 29.92 -49.00 -12.76
C CYS A 368 30.52 -50.30 -12.23
N THR A 369 29.91 -50.86 -11.19
CA THR A 369 30.28 -52.17 -10.64
C THR A 369 29.01 -52.93 -10.28
N ALA A 370 28.75 -54.07 -10.92
CA ALA A 370 27.75 -55.03 -10.47
C ALA A 370 28.36 -56.02 -9.47
N SER A 371 27.59 -56.41 -8.45
CA SER A 371 28.07 -57.38 -7.48
C SER A 371 28.25 -58.77 -8.11
N PRO A 372 29.45 -59.39 -8.05
CA PRO A 372 29.68 -60.72 -8.62
C PRO A 372 28.91 -61.78 -7.83
N LYS A 373 28.77 -61.56 -6.53
CA LYS A 373 27.99 -62.35 -5.59
C LYS A 373 26.53 -61.88 -5.53
N LEU A 374 25.64 -62.84 -5.30
CA LEU A 374 24.24 -62.63 -4.95
C LEU A 374 24.12 -62.69 -3.42
N TYR A 375 23.45 -61.71 -2.80
CA TYR A 375 23.32 -61.65 -1.34
C TYR A 375 21.93 -62.06 -0.88
N ARG A 376 21.86 -63.03 0.05
CA ARG A 376 20.60 -63.42 0.70
C ARG A 376 20.20 -62.38 1.76
N MET A 377 18.99 -61.85 1.65
CA MET A 377 18.44 -60.96 2.67
C MET A 377 18.04 -61.72 3.95
N PRO A 378 18.15 -61.09 5.14
CA PRO A 378 17.85 -61.73 6.42
C PRO A 378 16.35 -61.93 6.70
N SER A 379 15.47 -61.25 5.95
CA SER A 379 14.02 -61.44 5.99
C SER A 379 13.48 -61.98 4.67
N THR A 380 12.29 -62.57 4.67
CA THR A 380 11.61 -63.04 3.45
C THR A 380 11.20 -61.86 2.57
N GLY A 381 11.13 -62.08 1.26
CA GLY A 381 10.61 -61.10 0.29
C GLY A 381 9.18 -60.70 0.65
N ALA A 382 8.36 -61.65 1.07
CA ALA A 382 7.01 -61.37 1.57
C ALA A 382 6.98 -60.45 2.81
N SER A 383 7.99 -60.49 3.67
CA SER A 383 8.10 -59.59 4.84
C SER A 383 8.46 -58.16 4.45
N TYR A 384 9.35 -57.95 3.47
CA TYR A 384 9.62 -56.61 2.96
C TYR A 384 8.41 -56.07 2.19
N ALA A 385 7.82 -56.90 1.31
CA ALA A 385 6.65 -56.57 0.51
C ALA A 385 5.48 -56.05 1.39
N THR A 386 5.05 -56.82 2.39
CA THR A 386 3.89 -56.47 3.23
C THR A 386 4.16 -55.34 4.23
N SER A 387 5.41 -55.17 4.68
CA SER A 387 5.78 -54.02 5.52
C SER A 387 5.78 -52.71 4.71
N GLY A 388 6.33 -52.74 3.49
CA GLY A 388 6.62 -51.55 2.68
C GLY A 388 7.97 -50.90 2.99
N ASP A 389 8.81 -51.52 3.83
CA ASP A 389 10.06 -50.92 4.32
C ASP A 389 11.24 -51.14 3.35
N VAL A 390 11.23 -50.35 2.28
CA VAL A 390 12.30 -50.25 1.27
C VAL A 390 13.63 -49.77 1.88
N ASN A 391 13.59 -48.97 2.94
CA ASN A 391 14.79 -48.48 3.63
C ASN A 391 15.47 -49.62 4.42
N LYS A 392 14.71 -50.48 5.10
CA LYS A 392 15.23 -51.70 5.71
C LYS A 392 15.82 -52.65 4.66
N LEU A 393 15.15 -52.86 3.53
CA LEU A 393 15.69 -53.67 2.42
C LEU A 393 17.04 -53.11 1.92
N TYR A 394 17.13 -51.80 1.73
CA TYR A 394 18.39 -51.14 1.35
C TYR A 394 19.48 -51.34 2.41
N ASN A 395 19.15 -51.10 3.68
CA ASN A 395 20.11 -51.20 4.77
C ASN A 395 20.64 -52.64 4.92
N ASP A 396 19.76 -53.65 4.89
CA ASP A 396 20.11 -55.06 4.94
C ASP A 396 20.99 -55.46 3.73
N ALA A 397 20.64 -55.00 2.52
CA ALA A 397 21.41 -55.27 1.30
C ALA A 397 22.82 -54.64 1.35
N THR A 398 22.93 -53.39 1.78
CA THR A 398 24.22 -52.71 1.93
C THR A 398 25.06 -53.27 3.07
N ALA A 399 24.45 -53.76 4.14
CA ALA A 399 25.15 -54.44 5.23
C ALA A 399 25.71 -55.80 4.76
N ALA A 400 24.93 -56.58 4.00
CA ALA A 400 25.37 -57.85 3.44
C ALA A 400 26.51 -57.68 2.41
N ALA A 401 26.44 -56.63 1.58
CA ALA A 401 27.49 -56.28 0.61
C ALA A 401 28.71 -55.59 1.23
N GLY A 402 28.58 -55.02 2.44
CA GLY A 402 29.64 -54.26 3.13
C GLY A 402 30.89 -55.07 3.48
N ALA A 403 30.81 -56.41 3.46
CA ALA A 403 31.96 -57.30 3.58
C ALA A 403 32.84 -57.32 2.32
N ASP A 404 32.25 -57.07 1.14
CA ASP A 404 32.90 -57.17 -0.16
C ASP A 404 33.14 -55.77 -0.80
N PHE A 405 32.41 -54.72 -0.36
CA PHE A 405 32.47 -53.37 -0.92
C PHE A 405 32.46 -52.26 0.16
N ASN A 406 33.27 -51.22 -0.02
CA ASN A 406 33.06 -49.94 0.68
C ASN A 406 31.90 -49.18 0.05
N VAL A 407 30.66 -49.56 0.40
CA VAL A 407 29.42 -49.00 -0.18
C VAL A 407 29.34 -47.47 -0.03
N ALA A 408 29.83 -46.91 1.09
CA ALA A 408 29.86 -45.47 1.34
C ALA A 408 30.81 -44.69 0.41
N GLY A 409 31.68 -45.38 -0.34
CA GLY A 409 32.57 -44.82 -1.36
C GLY A 409 31.97 -44.73 -2.76
N TYR A 410 30.68 -45.07 -2.94
CA TYR A 410 29.94 -44.96 -4.20
C TYR A 410 28.96 -43.77 -4.16
N ASP A 411 28.84 -43.06 -5.28
CA ASP A 411 27.94 -41.91 -5.43
C ASP A 411 26.48 -42.33 -5.64
N ARG A 412 26.26 -43.55 -6.17
CA ARG A 412 24.95 -44.12 -6.50
C ARG A 412 24.95 -45.61 -6.14
N VAL A 413 23.88 -46.10 -5.52
CA VAL A 413 23.75 -47.51 -5.10
C VAL A 413 22.38 -48.04 -5.53
N VAL A 414 22.39 -49.02 -6.42
CA VAL A 414 21.22 -49.72 -6.96
C VAL A 414 21.06 -51.06 -6.24
N ILE A 415 19.91 -51.28 -5.62
CA ILE A 415 19.53 -52.58 -5.06
C ILE A 415 18.61 -53.29 -6.05
N ALA A 416 19.08 -54.37 -6.67
CA ALA A 416 18.33 -55.19 -7.62
C ALA A 416 17.83 -56.47 -6.94
N PHE A 417 16.51 -56.67 -6.90
CA PHE A 417 15.86 -57.77 -6.17
C PHE A 417 14.74 -58.43 -6.98
N PRO A 418 14.37 -59.71 -6.72
CA PRO A 418 13.20 -60.35 -7.33
C PRO A 418 11.91 -59.55 -7.12
N SER A 419 11.00 -59.58 -8.10
CA SER A 419 9.78 -58.78 -8.05
C SER A 419 8.90 -59.12 -6.84
N LEU A 420 8.62 -58.11 -6.02
CA LEU A 420 7.75 -58.19 -4.84
C LEU A 420 6.32 -57.72 -5.11
N GLY A 421 6.03 -57.16 -6.29
CA GLY A 421 4.71 -56.62 -6.63
C GLY A 421 3.60 -57.68 -6.68
N SER A 422 3.94 -58.94 -6.98
CA SER A 422 3.00 -60.07 -7.01
C SER A 422 2.72 -60.70 -5.65
N VAL A 423 3.35 -60.24 -4.56
CA VAL A 423 3.06 -60.73 -3.20
C VAL A 423 1.70 -60.20 -2.76
N THR A 424 0.81 -61.08 -2.29
CA THR A 424 -0.50 -60.69 -1.74
C THR A 424 -0.33 -59.68 -0.61
N GLY A 425 -0.89 -58.47 -0.78
CA GLY A 425 -0.78 -57.38 0.19
C GLY A 425 0.58 -56.67 0.18
N SER A 426 1.34 -56.77 -0.91
CA SER A 426 2.56 -55.97 -1.12
C SER A 426 2.24 -54.48 -1.12
N LYS A 427 3.14 -53.70 -0.53
CA LYS A 427 3.25 -52.24 -0.63
C LYS A 427 4.49 -51.82 -1.43
N ILE A 428 5.20 -52.79 -2.03
CA ILE A 428 6.36 -52.58 -2.91
C ILE A 428 5.90 -52.99 -4.31
N THR A 429 5.16 -52.09 -4.95
CA THR A 429 4.44 -52.28 -6.21
C THR A 429 5.10 -51.59 -7.41
N PHE A 430 5.97 -50.62 -7.19
CA PHE A 430 6.76 -49.95 -8.23
C PHE A 430 7.69 -50.91 -8.98
N GLY A 431 8.03 -50.61 -10.24
CA GLY A 431 9.10 -51.29 -10.98
C GLY A 431 10.50 -50.75 -10.63
N GLY A 432 10.59 -49.44 -10.42
CA GLY A 432 11.78 -48.74 -9.92
C GLY A 432 11.41 -47.69 -8.87
N GLN A 433 12.34 -47.38 -7.97
CA GLN A 433 12.21 -46.26 -7.03
C GLN A 433 13.58 -45.64 -6.75
N ALA A 434 13.63 -44.33 -6.51
CA ALA A 434 14.85 -43.63 -6.18
C ALA A 434 14.62 -42.44 -5.23
N ILE A 435 15.68 -42.05 -4.52
CA ILE A 435 15.68 -40.78 -3.77
C ILE A 435 16.17 -39.65 -4.68
N ILE A 436 15.33 -38.62 -4.85
CA ILE A 436 15.61 -37.51 -5.76
C ILE A 436 16.66 -36.57 -5.15
N GLY A 437 17.78 -36.37 -5.86
CA GLY A 437 18.98 -35.72 -5.32
C GLY A 437 19.72 -36.55 -4.26
N GLY A 438 19.34 -37.83 -4.06
CA GLY A 438 19.99 -38.77 -3.14
C GLY A 438 20.90 -39.77 -3.84
N THR A 439 21.23 -40.86 -3.14
CA THR A 439 22.16 -41.92 -3.62
C THR A 439 21.52 -43.29 -3.78
N LYS A 440 20.26 -43.47 -3.36
CA LYS A 440 19.59 -44.77 -3.30
C LYS A 440 18.72 -45.00 -4.53
N VAL A 441 18.77 -46.22 -5.05
CA VAL A 441 17.89 -46.75 -6.11
C VAL A 441 17.48 -48.18 -5.74
N TRP A 442 16.23 -48.54 -6.05
CA TRP A 442 15.63 -49.85 -5.92
C TRP A 442 15.08 -50.29 -7.28
N ALA A 443 15.41 -51.51 -7.73
CA ALA A 443 14.90 -52.10 -8.97
C ALA A 443 14.19 -53.43 -8.65
N ASN A 444 12.87 -53.45 -8.85
CA ASN A 444 11.94 -54.46 -8.37
C ASN A 444 11.61 -55.49 -9.47
N GLY A 445 12.51 -56.45 -9.67
CA GLY A 445 12.39 -57.51 -10.69
C GLY A 445 12.85 -57.07 -12.08
N GLU A 446 12.26 -56.01 -12.63
CA GLU A 446 12.68 -55.45 -13.93
C GLU A 446 13.99 -54.65 -13.75
N VAL A 447 15.08 -55.19 -14.30
CA VAL A 447 16.41 -54.57 -14.26
C VAL A 447 16.89 -54.44 -15.69
N ASP A 448 16.50 -53.37 -16.37
CA ASP A 448 16.88 -53.07 -17.75
C ASP A 448 17.40 -51.62 -17.89
N PHE A 449 17.61 -51.15 -19.13
CA PHE A 449 18.08 -49.77 -19.33
C PHE A 449 17.04 -48.74 -18.91
N ARG A 450 15.76 -48.99 -19.21
CA ARG A 450 14.66 -48.08 -18.90
C ARG A 450 14.64 -47.80 -17.40
N ILE A 451 14.55 -48.86 -16.58
CA ILE A 451 14.54 -48.71 -15.12
C ILE A 451 15.85 -48.09 -14.61
N VAL A 452 17.01 -48.71 -14.90
CA VAL A 452 18.26 -48.32 -14.24
C VAL A 452 18.73 -46.91 -14.65
N ALA A 453 18.52 -46.50 -15.91
CA ALA A 453 18.89 -45.15 -16.33
C ALA A 453 17.94 -44.07 -15.78
N HIS A 454 16.64 -44.37 -15.70
CA HIS A 454 15.61 -43.50 -15.13
C HIS A 454 15.85 -43.23 -13.64
N GLU A 455 16.02 -44.29 -12.85
CA GLU A 455 16.19 -44.17 -11.40
C GLU A 455 17.49 -43.46 -10.99
N ILE A 456 18.56 -43.64 -11.77
CA ILE A 456 19.79 -42.84 -11.58
C ILE A 456 19.52 -41.36 -11.90
N GLY A 457 18.57 -41.03 -12.77
CA GLY A 457 18.20 -39.66 -13.15
C GLY A 457 17.61 -38.88 -11.98
N HIS A 458 16.80 -39.56 -11.15
CA HIS A 458 16.35 -39.02 -9.86
C HIS A 458 17.50 -38.72 -8.92
N ASN A 459 18.48 -39.63 -8.76
CA ASN A 459 19.65 -39.35 -7.93
C ASN A 459 20.46 -38.14 -8.43
N TYR A 460 20.47 -37.83 -9.74
CA TYR A 460 21.04 -36.58 -10.27
C TYR A 460 20.20 -35.32 -9.94
N GLY A 461 18.89 -35.48 -9.73
CA GLY A 461 17.98 -34.43 -9.25
C GLY A 461 16.78 -34.14 -10.16
N LEU A 462 16.46 -35.01 -11.10
CA LEU A 462 15.36 -34.83 -12.05
C LEU A 462 14.03 -35.40 -11.52
N LEU A 463 12.92 -34.80 -11.95
CA LEU A 463 11.56 -35.32 -11.79
C LEU A 463 11.11 -36.05 -13.07
N HIS A 464 9.92 -36.67 -13.04
CA HIS A 464 9.36 -37.34 -14.21
C HIS A 464 9.05 -36.37 -15.36
N ALA A 465 9.03 -36.89 -16.58
CA ALA A 465 8.56 -36.21 -17.78
C ALA A 465 7.20 -36.79 -18.19
N GLY A 466 6.16 -35.95 -18.14
CA GLY A 466 4.80 -36.31 -18.47
C GLY A 466 4.34 -35.77 -19.82
N SER A 467 3.04 -35.89 -20.08
CA SER A 467 2.33 -35.22 -21.17
C SER A 467 1.22 -34.32 -20.64
N TRP A 468 0.70 -33.44 -21.51
CA TRP A 468 -0.57 -32.74 -21.26
C TRP A 468 -1.63 -33.32 -22.18
N GLU A 469 -2.58 -34.01 -21.56
CA GLU A 469 -3.65 -34.71 -22.26
C GLU A 469 -4.86 -33.78 -22.39
N VAL A 470 -5.45 -33.77 -23.58
CA VAL A 470 -6.57 -32.91 -23.94
C VAL A 470 -7.62 -33.72 -24.68
N THR A 471 -8.90 -33.42 -24.45
CA THR A 471 -10.03 -34.12 -25.06
C THR A 471 -10.83 -33.25 -26.03
N ASP A 472 -10.50 -31.96 -26.10
CA ASP A 472 -11.11 -30.96 -26.99
C ASP A 472 -10.30 -30.72 -28.28
N GLY A 473 -9.12 -31.32 -28.39
CA GLY A 473 -8.22 -31.18 -29.54
C GLY A 473 -7.39 -29.89 -29.57
N ASP A 474 -7.41 -29.06 -28.53
CA ASP A 474 -6.51 -27.90 -28.38
C ASP A 474 -5.32 -28.26 -27.47
N PRO A 475 -4.09 -28.40 -28.01
CA PRO A 475 -2.91 -28.77 -27.22
C PRO A 475 -2.58 -27.82 -26.05
N ALA A 476 -3.06 -26.57 -26.08
CA ALA A 476 -2.86 -25.60 -25.01
C ALA A 476 -4.13 -25.31 -24.19
N SER A 477 -5.14 -26.17 -24.32
CA SER A 477 -6.41 -26.08 -23.59
C SER A 477 -6.17 -25.92 -22.09
N ALA A 478 -6.95 -25.03 -21.47
CA ALA A 478 -6.95 -24.86 -20.03
C ALA A 478 -7.64 -26.03 -19.28
N ALA A 479 -8.35 -26.91 -20.01
CA ALA A 479 -9.04 -28.08 -19.47
C ALA A 479 -8.22 -29.37 -19.53
N GLY A 480 -6.99 -29.32 -20.08
CA GLY A 480 -6.11 -30.50 -20.12
C GLY A 480 -5.60 -30.93 -18.75
N THR A 481 -5.09 -32.16 -18.70
CA THR A 481 -4.58 -32.82 -17.50
C THR A 481 -3.14 -33.27 -17.69
N ALA A 482 -2.31 -33.12 -16.65
CA ALA A 482 -0.96 -33.67 -16.67
C ALA A 482 -1.03 -35.19 -16.46
N SER A 483 -0.36 -35.94 -17.34
CA SER A 483 -0.29 -37.40 -17.29
C SER A 483 1.15 -37.82 -17.01
N GLU A 484 1.34 -38.57 -15.93
CA GLU A 484 2.64 -39.05 -15.45
C GLU A 484 3.28 -39.98 -16.50
N TYR A 485 4.58 -39.83 -16.73
CA TYR A 485 5.34 -40.58 -17.74
C TYR A 485 4.93 -40.39 -19.22
N GLY A 486 3.94 -39.57 -19.55
CA GLY A 486 3.42 -39.40 -20.92
C GLY A 486 4.40 -38.92 -22.01
N ASP A 487 5.68 -38.63 -21.73
CA ASP A 487 6.69 -38.32 -22.74
C ASP A 487 7.43 -39.59 -23.25
N PRO A 488 7.18 -40.07 -24.48
CA PRO A 488 7.83 -41.26 -25.03
C PRO A 488 9.27 -41.02 -25.50
N PHE A 489 9.75 -39.78 -25.47
CA PHE A 489 11.07 -39.39 -25.97
C PHE A 489 12.05 -39.11 -24.84
N ASN A 490 11.58 -38.79 -23.65
CA ASN A 490 12.41 -38.52 -22.48
C ASN A 490 12.67 -39.79 -21.68
N VAL A 491 13.90 -40.01 -21.21
CA VAL A 491 14.23 -41.16 -20.33
C VAL A 491 13.47 -41.07 -19.00
N MET A 492 13.12 -39.86 -18.55
CA MET A 492 12.29 -39.62 -17.36
C MET A 492 10.78 -39.79 -17.64
N GLY A 493 10.38 -40.18 -18.86
CA GLY A 493 9.01 -40.55 -19.20
C GLY A 493 8.80 -42.06 -19.23
N ILE A 494 7.81 -42.53 -20.01
CA ILE A 494 7.36 -43.94 -20.08
C ILE A 494 8.46 -44.90 -20.53
N GLY A 495 9.44 -44.37 -21.25
CA GLY A 495 10.64 -45.10 -21.60
C GLY A 495 10.46 -46.08 -22.77
N ASN A 496 11.55 -46.36 -23.47
CA ASN A 496 11.77 -47.63 -24.14
C ASN A 496 13.14 -48.17 -23.71
N ASN A 497 13.38 -49.48 -23.84
CA ASN A 497 14.64 -50.12 -23.40
C ASN A 497 15.79 -49.84 -24.40
N ASP A 498 15.91 -48.59 -24.83
CA ASP A 498 16.77 -48.11 -25.91
C ASP A 498 17.44 -46.78 -25.50
N PRO A 499 18.78 -46.65 -25.58
CA PRO A 499 19.50 -45.43 -25.22
C PRO A 499 19.32 -44.25 -26.19
N VAL A 500 18.45 -44.34 -27.20
CA VAL A 500 18.10 -43.24 -28.12
C VAL A 500 17.22 -42.14 -27.48
N GLN A 501 16.65 -42.40 -26.30
CA GLN A 501 15.97 -41.37 -25.51
C GLN A 501 16.97 -40.36 -24.94
N GLU A 502 16.50 -39.16 -24.57
CA GLU A 502 17.35 -38.06 -24.10
C GLU A 502 16.66 -37.29 -22.97
N PHE A 503 17.44 -36.78 -22.03
CA PHE A 503 16.96 -35.73 -21.13
C PHE A 503 16.62 -34.46 -21.93
N SER A 504 15.54 -33.78 -21.55
CA SER A 504 15.15 -32.50 -22.13
C SER A 504 16.24 -31.41 -21.93
N PRO A 505 16.34 -30.40 -22.82
CA PRO A 505 17.26 -29.28 -22.63
C PRO A 505 17.12 -28.57 -21.28
N SER A 506 15.90 -28.44 -20.74
CA SER A 506 15.67 -27.89 -19.40
C SER A 506 16.34 -28.73 -18.31
N ALA A 507 16.20 -30.06 -18.35
CA ALA A 507 16.89 -30.99 -17.45
C ALA A 507 18.42 -30.92 -17.61
N LYS A 508 18.94 -30.88 -18.85
CA LYS A 508 20.39 -30.74 -19.11
C LYS A 508 20.96 -29.42 -18.57
N ILE A 509 20.16 -28.34 -18.53
CA ILE A 509 20.55 -27.05 -17.91
C ILE A 509 20.48 -27.11 -16.38
N LYS A 510 19.43 -27.72 -15.81
CA LYS A 510 19.29 -27.94 -14.36
C LYS A 510 20.48 -28.72 -13.78
N LEU A 511 20.99 -29.72 -14.52
CA LEU A 511 22.19 -30.50 -14.17
C LEU A 511 23.52 -29.79 -14.51
N GLY A 512 23.49 -28.66 -15.21
CA GLY A 512 24.67 -27.89 -15.61
C GLY A 512 25.51 -28.54 -16.72
N TRP A 513 24.90 -29.43 -17.52
CA TRP A 513 25.54 -30.04 -18.71
C TRP A 513 25.42 -29.14 -19.94
N LEU A 514 24.36 -28.33 -19.96
CA LEU A 514 24.19 -27.14 -20.80
C LEU A 514 24.06 -25.91 -19.89
N THR A 515 24.11 -24.71 -20.47
CA THR A 515 23.97 -23.44 -19.73
C THR A 515 22.83 -22.60 -20.31
N SER A 516 22.52 -21.47 -19.65
CA SER A 516 21.52 -20.51 -20.16
C SER A 516 21.86 -19.92 -21.53
N THR A 517 23.13 -19.96 -21.98
CA THR A 517 23.50 -19.52 -23.34
C THR A 517 23.01 -20.47 -24.43
N ASN A 518 22.64 -21.71 -24.08
CA ASN A 518 22.06 -22.69 -25.02
C ASN A 518 20.55 -22.50 -25.23
N THR A 519 19.96 -21.47 -24.62
CA THR A 519 18.55 -21.12 -24.76
C THR A 519 18.37 -19.74 -25.36
N LYS A 520 17.26 -19.53 -26.07
CA LYS A 520 16.85 -18.22 -26.54
C LYS A 520 15.47 -17.87 -26.00
N THR A 521 15.41 -16.96 -25.02
CA THR A 521 14.15 -16.30 -24.68
C THR A 521 13.67 -15.49 -25.88
N VAL A 522 12.46 -15.77 -26.34
CA VAL A 522 11.81 -15.09 -27.46
C VAL A 522 10.84 -14.06 -26.90
N THR A 523 11.09 -12.79 -27.21
CA THR A 523 10.35 -11.62 -26.69
C THR A 523 9.68 -10.80 -27.79
N ALA A 524 9.78 -11.23 -29.05
CA ALA A 524 9.21 -10.61 -30.22
C ALA A 524 8.97 -11.68 -31.31
N SER A 525 8.09 -11.39 -32.26
CA SER A 525 7.87 -12.24 -33.42
C SER A 525 9.11 -12.30 -34.34
N GLY A 526 9.37 -13.46 -34.94
CA GLY A 526 10.47 -13.66 -35.88
C GLY A 526 10.80 -15.14 -36.13
N THR A 527 11.74 -15.40 -37.03
CA THR A 527 12.28 -16.74 -37.28
C THR A 527 13.54 -16.97 -36.45
N TYR A 528 13.59 -18.08 -35.72
CA TYR A 528 14.67 -18.46 -34.82
C TYR A 528 15.16 -19.86 -35.14
N ARG A 529 16.46 -20.10 -34.96
CA ARG A 529 17.08 -21.42 -35.19
C ARG A 529 17.24 -22.19 -33.89
N VAL A 530 16.96 -23.50 -33.93
CA VAL A 530 17.31 -24.47 -32.87
C VAL A 530 18.09 -25.64 -33.43
N TYR A 531 19.19 -25.98 -32.78
CA TYR A 531 20.05 -27.10 -33.16
C TYR A 531 19.72 -28.39 -32.39
N ASN A 532 20.09 -29.52 -32.98
CA ASN A 532 19.94 -30.86 -32.39
C ASN A 532 20.62 -30.96 -31.01
N PHE A 533 19.89 -31.41 -29.98
CA PHE A 533 20.43 -31.66 -28.63
C PHE A 533 20.73 -33.13 -28.31
N GLY A 534 20.74 -33.99 -29.33
CA GLY A 534 21.15 -35.39 -29.19
C GLY A 534 22.60 -35.53 -28.71
N ALA A 535 22.87 -36.61 -27.95
CA ALA A 535 24.19 -36.99 -27.47
C ALA A 535 25.27 -37.11 -28.57
N ASP A 536 24.84 -37.35 -29.81
CA ASP A 536 25.70 -37.39 -30.99
C ASP A 536 26.21 -36.00 -31.43
N ASN A 537 25.62 -34.91 -30.93
CA ASN A 537 25.97 -33.53 -31.25
C ASN A 537 26.64 -32.77 -30.08
N PRO A 538 27.89 -33.08 -29.71
CA PRO A 538 28.62 -32.30 -28.69
C PRO A 538 28.87 -30.85 -29.11
N GLY A 539 28.75 -30.53 -30.41
CA GLY A 539 28.84 -29.16 -30.94
C GLY A 539 27.70 -28.25 -30.45
N CYS A 540 26.55 -28.82 -30.07
CA CYS A 540 25.39 -28.05 -29.60
C CYS A 540 25.67 -27.23 -28.33
N LYS A 541 26.74 -27.53 -27.59
CA LYS A 541 27.21 -26.76 -26.42
C LYS A 541 27.49 -25.29 -26.72
N ASN A 542 27.75 -24.92 -27.97
CA ASN A 542 27.96 -23.53 -28.39
C ASN A 542 26.73 -22.90 -29.08
N GLU A 543 25.63 -23.64 -29.20
CA GLU A 543 24.47 -23.28 -30.03
C GLU A 543 23.19 -23.14 -29.18
N VAL A 544 22.18 -22.50 -29.78
CA VAL A 544 20.82 -22.47 -29.22
C VAL A 544 20.13 -23.80 -29.53
N VAL A 545 19.77 -24.57 -28.50
CA VAL A 545 19.06 -25.85 -28.64
C VAL A 545 17.57 -25.78 -28.26
N ALA A 546 17.16 -24.71 -27.57
CA ALA A 546 15.77 -24.48 -27.20
C ALA A 546 15.37 -23.00 -27.28
N LEU A 547 14.17 -22.73 -27.82
CA LEU A 547 13.49 -21.43 -27.70
C LEU A 547 12.59 -21.45 -26.47
N LEU A 548 12.59 -20.37 -25.70
CA LEU A 548 11.75 -20.18 -24.52
C LEU A 548 10.73 -19.07 -24.84
N VAL A 549 9.45 -19.44 -24.93
CA VAL A 549 8.34 -18.50 -25.17
C VAL A 549 7.43 -18.48 -23.94
N GLN A 550 7.37 -17.35 -23.24
CA GLN A 550 6.56 -17.23 -22.03
C GLN A 550 5.07 -17.31 -22.40
N ARG A 551 4.32 -18.22 -21.77
CA ARG A 551 2.87 -18.36 -21.99
C ARG A 551 2.08 -17.59 -20.94
N ASP A 552 2.39 -17.87 -19.68
CA ASP A 552 1.78 -17.26 -18.49
C ASP A 552 2.72 -17.39 -17.29
N ALA A 553 2.29 -16.99 -16.09
CA ALA A 553 3.16 -16.90 -14.92
C ALA A 553 3.73 -18.27 -14.44
N SER A 554 3.12 -19.39 -14.82
CA SER A 554 3.54 -20.74 -14.43
C SER A 554 4.02 -21.62 -15.59
N ARG A 555 3.76 -21.23 -16.84
CA ARG A 555 4.14 -22.02 -18.03
C ARG A 555 4.97 -21.23 -19.04
N THR A 556 6.03 -21.87 -19.50
CA THR A 556 6.89 -21.43 -20.61
C THR A 556 6.96 -22.55 -21.64
N TYR A 557 6.70 -22.26 -22.91
CA TYR A 557 6.94 -23.20 -23.99
C TYR A 557 8.44 -23.34 -24.26
N TRP A 558 8.92 -24.57 -24.33
CA TRP A 558 10.25 -24.93 -24.78
C TRP A 558 10.14 -25.61 -26.14
N LEU A 559 10.71 -25.00 -27.18
CA LEU A 559 10.73 -25.55 -28.53
C LEU A 559 12.15 -26.02 -28.84
N SER A 560 12.35 -27.32 -29.01
CA SER A 560 13.68 -27.94 -29.17
C SER A 560 13.71 -28.92 -30.36
N TYR A 561 14.89 -29.41 -30.73
CA TYR A 561 15.03 -30.34 -31.87
C TYR A 561 15.78 -31.65 -31.54
N ARG A 562 15.16 -32.79 -31.87
CA ARG A 562 15.65 -34.16 -31.66
C ARG A 562 16.13 -34.78 -32.98
N GLY A 563 17.21 -34.23 -33.54
CA GLY A 563 17.72 -34.60 -34.86
C GLY A 563 18.36 -35.99 -34.96
N ASN A 564 18.59 -36.66 -33.83
CA ASN A 564 19.21 -37.98 -33.71
C ASN A 564 18.22 -39.13 -33.43
N TYR A 565 16.94 -38.85 -33.22
CA TYR A 565 15.94 -39.87 -32.85
C TYR A 565 15.45 -40.66 -34.07
N THR A 566 16.30 -41.53 -34.61
CA THR A 566 16.09 -42.19 -35.91
C THR A 566 14.92 -43.18 -35.97
N ILE A 567 14.34 -43.55 -34.81
CA ILE A 567 13.23 -44.50 -34.72
C ILE A 567 11.87 -43.86 -35.07
N SER A 568 11.70 -42.54 -34.91
CA SER A 568 10.46 -41.83 -35.31
C SER A 568 10.75 -40.72 -36.32
N GLN A 569 10.19 -40.89 -37.53
CA GLN A 569 10.31 -39.89 -38.60
C GLN A 569 9.61 -38.57 -38.25
N SER A 570 8.55 -38.60 -37.42
CA SER A 570 7.89 -37.40 -36.90
C SER A 570 8.87 -36.58 -36.05
N VAL A 571 9.61 -37.23 -35.16
CA VAL A 571 10.60 -36.57 -34.28
C VAL A 571 11.78 -35.99 -35.08
N LEU A 572 12.27 -36.71 -36.09
CA LEU A 572 13.34 -36.21 -36.96
C LEU A 572 12.95 -34.96 -37.78
N ASN A 573 11.66 -34.76 -38.04
CA ASN A 573 11.12 -33.73 -38.94
C ASN A 573 10.22 -32.71 -38.22
N GLY A 574 10.18 -32.68 -36.89
CA GLY A 574 9.32 -31.78 -36.12
C GLY A 574 10.04 -31.10 -34.97
N ALA A 575 9.51 -29.95 -34.55
CA ALA A 575 9.92 -29.29 -33.32
C ALA A 575 9.28 -30.02 -32.13
N TYR A 576 10.10 -30.53 -31.22
CA TYR A 576 9.65 -31.13 -29.96
C TYR A 576 9.30 -29.99 -28.99
N VAL A 577 8.03 -29.89 -28.61
CA VAL A 577 7.49 -28.78 -27.81
C VAL A 577 6.91 -29.31 -26.50
N TYR A 578 7.33 -28.70 -25.39
CA TYR A 578 6.90 -29.05 -24.04
C TYR A 578 6.80 -27.81 -23.16
N TRP A 579 6.10 -27.88 -22.03
CA TRP A 579 6.29 -26.93 -20.93
C TRP A 579 7.30 -27.49 -19.94
N ALA A 580 8.14 -26.61 -19.37
CA ALA A 580 8.78 -26.88 -18.08
C ALA A 580 7.86 -26.34 -16.97
N VAL A 581 7.64 -27.12 -15.91
CA VAL A 581 6.62 -26.82 -14.89
C VAL A 581 7.22 -26.86 -13.48
N GLY A 582 7.49 -25.69 -12.90
CA GLY A 582 7.91 -25.56 -11.50
C GLY A 582 6.75 -25.78 -10.52
N GLY A 583 7.04 -26.22 -9.30
CA GLY A 583 6.06 -26.47 -8.25
C GLY A 583 5.14 -27.68 -8.48
N SER A 584 5.52 -28.61 -9.35
CA SER A 584 4.74 -29.82 -9.68
C SER A 584 5.53 -31.10 -9.39
N ASN A 585 4.90 -32.27 -9.56
CA ASN A 585 5.57 -33.57 -9.48
C ASN A 585 6.38 -33.90 -10.76
N TYR A 586 6.33 -33.03 -11.79
CA TYR A 586 6.94 -33.23 -13.10
C TYR A 586 8.01 -32.16 -13.40
N GLU A 587 9.03 -32.53 -14.17
CA GLU A 587 10.01 -31.59 -14.73
C GLU A 587 9.46 -30.91 -15.99
N THR A 588 8.85 -31.72 -16.87
CA THR A 588 8.37 -31.32 -18.20
C THR A 588 7.08 -32.03 -18.58
N LEU A 589 6.22 -31.36 -19.33
CA LEU A 589 5.02 -31.94 -19.95
C LEU A 589 5.06 -31.73 -21.46
N VAL A 590 5.07 -32.79 -22.27
CA VAL A 590 5.08 -32.69 -23.74
C VAL A 590 3.69 -32.30 -24.29
N LEU A 591 3.67 -31.49 -25.35
CA LEU A 591 2.46 -31.21 -26.13
C LEU A 591 2.39 -32.13 -27.34
N ASP A 592 1.22 -32.75 -27.55
CA ASP A 592 0.85 -33.33 -28.83
C ASP A 592 0.39 -32.21 -29.77
N LEU A 593 1.20 -31.92 -30.80
CA LEU A 593 0.95 -30.91 -31.82
C LEU A 593 0.65 -31.52 -33.20
N ALA A 594 0.49 -32.84 -33.28
CA ALA A 594 0.25 -33.56 -34.54
C ALA A 594 -1.13 -34.21 -34.58
N THR A 595 -1.52 -34.99 -33.56
CA THR A 595 -2.85 -35.62 -33.47
C THR A 595 -3.51 -35.43 -32.08
N PRO A 596 -3.71 -34.18 -31.62
CA PRO A 596 -3.96 -33.85 -30.21
C PRO A 596 -5.03 -34.71 -29.53
N GLY A 597 -4.60 -35.49 -28.53
CA GLY A 597 -5.47 -36.38 -27.75
C GLY A 597 -5.54 -37.82 -28.27
N ASN A 598 -4.64 -38.23 -29.18
CA ASN A 598 -4.58 -39.59 -29.72
C ASN A 598 -3.30 -40.33 -29.30
N THR A 599 -2.11 -39.82 -29.66
CA THR A 599 -0.84 -40.47 -29.29
C THR A 599 0.31 -39.48 -29.20
N PHE A 600 1.16 -39.60 -28.18
CA PHE A 600 2.34 -38.74 -28.04
C PHE A 600 3.53 -39.18 -28.91
N GLN A 601 3.43 -40.29 -29.65
CA GLN A 601 4.51 -40.83 -30.50
C GLN A 601 4.76 -40.02 -31.79
N ASP A 602 3.82 -39.17 -32.19
CA ASP A 602 3.97 -38.23 -33.31
C ASP A 602 3.91 -36.76 -32.88
N SER A 603 3.91 -36.47 -31.58
CA SER A 603 3.69 -35.15 -30.95
C SER A 603 4.46 -33.94 -31.52
N PRO A 604 5.69 -34.05 -32.08
CA PRO A 604 6.43 -32.89 -32.57
C PRO A 604 5.75 -32.14 -33.73
N LEU A 605 5.82 -30.79 -33.69
CA LEU A 605 5.26 -29.92 -34.72
C LEU A 605 6.05 -30.04 -36.04
N GLN A 606 5.49 -30.76 -37.00
CA GLN A 606 6.15 -31.09 -38.28
C GLN A 606 6.58 -29.86 -39.08
N VAL A 607 7.67 -29.97 -39.84
CA VAL A 607 8.07 -28.98 -40.85
C VAL A 607 6.91 -28.69 -41.82
N GLY A 608 6.57 -27.41 -41.95
CA GLY A 608 5.43 -26.91 -42.72
C GLY A 608 4.14 -26.72 -41.91
N ALA A 609 3.99 -27.39 -40.76
CA ALA A 609 2.82 -27.26 -39.89
C ALA A 609 2.88 -26.00 -39.01
N SER A 610 1.76 -25.65 -38.38
CA SER A 610 1.68 -24.53 -37.44
C SER A 610 0.70 -24.83 -36.31
N PHE A 611 1.08 -24.46 -35.08
CA PHE A 611 0.26 -24.53 -33.88
C PHE A 611 -0.05 -23.10 -33.39
N THR A 612 -1.25 -22.85 -32.87
CA THR A 612 -1.64 -21.53 -32.32
C THR A 612 -2.34 -21.66 -30.98
N ASP A 613 -1.73 -21.13 -29.92
CA ASP A 613 -2.39 -20.85 -28.65
C ASP A 613 -3.24 -19.58 -28.80
N SER A 614 -4.51 -19.80 -29.14
CA SER A 614 -5.47 -18.71 -29.39
C SER A 614 -5.75 -17.87 -28.14
N ALA A 615 -5.64 -18.44 -26.93
CA ALA A 615 -5.85 -17.75 -25.67
C ALA A 615 -4.72 -16.76 -25.33
N ARG A 616 -3.54 -16.93 -25.94
CA ARG A 616 -2.38 -16.04 -25.77
C ARG A 616 -1.99 -15.28 -27.04
N GLY A 617 -2.55 -15.64 -28.20
CA GLY A 617 -2.18 -15.07 -29.50
C GLY A 617 -0.76 -15.47 -29.94
N ILE A 618 -0.29 -16.64 -29.52
CA ILE A 618 1.05 -17.16 -29.81
C ILE A 618 0.92 -18.26 -30.86
N THR A 619 1.65 -18.14 -31.97
CA THR A 619 1.71 -19.14 -33.05
C THR A 619 3.15 -19.59 -33.26
N PHE A 620 3.33 -20.91 -33.40
CA PHE A 620 4.60 -21.52 -33.80
C PHE A 620 4.44 -22.17 -35.17
N ARG A 621 5.44 -22.01 -36.04
CA ARG A 621 5.53 -22.69 -37.33
C ARG A 621 6.93 -23.24 -37.51
N THR A 622 7.06 -24.54 -37.67
CA THR A 622 8.33 -25.16 -38.06
C THR A 622 8.54 -24.89 -39.55
N VAL A 623 9.43 -23.96 -39.90
CA VAL A 623 9.57 -23.45 -41.28
C VAL A 623 10.38 -24.40 -42.14
N SER A 624 11.54 -24.84 -41.65
CA SER A 624 12.45 -25.70 -42.41
C SER A 624 13.36 -26.52 -41.50
N ARG A 625 13.99 -27.55 -42.09
CA ARG A 625 15.06 -28.35 -41.50
C ARG A 625 16.33 -28.16 -42.32
N GLY A 626 17.48 -28.05 -41.67
CA GLY A 626 18.77 -27.91 -42.33
C GLY A 626 19.94 -28.48 -41.55
N GLY A 627 21.15 -28.27 -42.08
CA GLY A 627 22.38 -28.89 -41.57
C GLY A 627 22.57 -30.35 -41.97
N THR A 628 23.68 -30.94 -41.55
CA THR A 628 24.00 -32.37 -41.71
C THR A 628 24.27 -32.97 -40.34
N ALA A 629 23.99 -34.26 -40.15
CA ALA A 629 24.22 -34.94 -38.88
C ALA A 629 25.71 -34.86 -38.46
N PRO A 630 26.02 -34.60 -37.17
CA PRO A 630 25.09 -34.43 -36.05
C PRO A 630 24.53 -33.00 -35.89
N ASN A 631 25.10 -32.02 -36.60
CA ASN A 631 24.80 -30.58 -36.54
C ASN A 631 23.50 -30.16 -37.28
N GLY A 632 22.44 -30.96 -37.20
CA GLY A 632 21.14 -30.63 -37.76
C GLY A 632 20.43 -29.52 -36.99
N TYR A 633 19.58 -28.74 -37.67
CA TYR A 633 18.77 -27.68 -37.06
C TYR A 633 17.36 -27.57 -37.66
N LEU A 634 16.47 -26.90 -36.94
CA LEU A 634 15.20 -26.38 -37.43
C LEU A 634 15.21 -24.85 -37.39
N ASP A 635 14.61 -24.23 -38.41
CA ASP A 635 14.19 -22.83 -38.35
C ASP A 635 12.71 -22.77 -38.00
N ILE A 636 12.36 -22.09 -36.90
CA ILE A 636 11.02 -21.98 -36.35
C ILE A 636 10.60 -20.51 -36.35
N GLU A 637 9.48 -20.21 -36.99
CA GLU A 637 8.82 -18.92 -36.92
C GLU A 637 7.92 -18.88 -35.66
N VAL A 638 8.12 -17.86 -34.85
CA VAL A 638 7.29 -17.54 -33.69
C VAL A 638 6.57 -16.23 -33.98
N THR A 639 5.24 -16.23 -33.89
CA THR A 639 4.42 -15.02 -33.89
C THR A 639 3.78 -14.88 -32.51
N MET A 640 3.82 -13.68 -31.94
CA MET A 640 3.34 -13.41 -30.59
C MET A 640 2.89 -11.94 -30.45
N PRO A 641 2.10 -11.58 -29.42
CA PRO A 641 1.88 -10.18 -29.10
C PRO A 641 3.20 -9.49 -28.78
N GLY A 642 3.35 -8.24 -29.20
CA GLY A 642 4.53 -7.44 -28.83
C GLY A 642 4.64 -7.24 -27.31
N ALA A 643 5.82 -6.87 -26.84
CA ALA A 643 5.96 -6.36 -25.47
C ALA A 643 5.08 -5.11 -25.29
N PRO A 644 4.47 -4.89 -24.11
CA PRO A 644 3.66 -3.70 -23.86
C PRO A 644 4.47 -2.43 -24.10
N SER A 645 3.85 -1.40 -24.65
CA SER A 645 4.45 -0.06 -24.69
C SER A 645 3.39 1.01 -24.51
N VAL A 646 3.77 2.16 -23.95
CA VAL A 646 2.87 3.30 -23.76
C VAL A 646 2.91 4.20 -24.99
N SER A 647 1.83 4.20 -25.77
CA SER A 647 1.67 5.03 -26.97
C SER A 647 1.09 6.42 -26.66
N GLN A 648 0.35 6.58 -25.56
CA GLN A 648 -0.05 7.87 -25.03
C GLN A 648 0.20 7.93 -23.52
N GLN A 649 1.03 8.88 -23.09
CA GLN A 649 1.30 9.14 -21.67
C GLN A 649 0.13 9.90 -21.03
N PRO A 650 -0.17 9.64 -19.74
CA PRO A 650 -1.07 10.49 -18.97
C PRO A 650 -0.44 11.87 -18.71
N THR A 651 -1.28 12.87 -18.47
CA THR A 651 -0.89 14.25 -18.19
C THR A 651 -1.36 14.69 -16.81
N ASP A 652 -0.68 15.67 -16.20
CA ASP A 652 -1.10 16.28 -14.92
C ASP A 652 -2.53 16.84 -15.02
N ALA A 653 -3.31 16.65 -13.95
CA ALA A 653 -4.70 17.10 -13.86
C ALA A 653 -4.81 18.34 -12.94
N SER A 654 -5.44 19.41 -13.42
CA SER A 654 -5.70 20.63 -12.63
C SER A 654 -7.19 20.77 -12.36
N VAL A 655 -7.62 20.38 -11.15
CA VAL A 655 -9.03 20.19 -10.78
C VAL A 655 -9.28 20.72 -9.36
N LYS A 656 -10.49 21.20 -9.05
CA LYS A 656 -10.79 21.80 -7.75
C LYS A 656 -10.87 20.74 -6.65
N LEU A 657 -10.69 21.15 -5.40
CA LEU A 657 -10.92 20.30 -4.24
C LEU A 657 -12.39 19.81 -4.21
N GLY A 658 -12.61 18.51 -4.07
CA GLY A 658 -13.93 17.86 -4.09
C GLY A 658 -14.45 17.46 -5.48
N ASP A 659 -13.80 17.91 -6.57
CA ASP A 659 -14.09 17.43 -7.93
C ASP A 659 -13.22 16.19 -8.27
N THR A 660 -13.51 15.51 -9.38
CA THR A 660 -12.77 14.31 -9.82
C THR A 660 -11.69 14.64 -10.86
N ALA A 661 -10.44 14.29 -10.59
CA ALA A 661 -9.34 14.28 -11.56
C ALA A 661 -9.33 12.99 -12.37
N THR A 662 -9.00 13.06 -13.67
CA THR A 662 -8.88 11.89 -14.55
C THR A 662 -7.51 11.83 -15.21
N PHE A 663 -6.96 10.62 -15.31
CA PHE A 663 -5.68 10.33 -15.96
C PHE A 663 -5.87 9.19 -16.97
N THR A 664 -5.60 9.46 -18.25
CA THR A 664 -5.74 8.46 -19.31
C THR A 664 -4.37 8.07 -19.87
N VAL A 665 -4.12 6.78 -19.99
CA VAL A 665 -2.95 6.19 -20.64
C VAL A 665 -3.44 5.30 -21.79
N VAL A 666 -2.72 5.28 -22.92
CA VAL A 666 -2.97 4.32 -23.99
C VAL A 666 -1.75 3.42 -24.14
N GLY A 667 -2.00 2.12 -24.07
CA GLY A 667 -1.01 1.09 -24.34
C GLY A 667 -1.15 0.50 -25.74
N THR A 668 -0.11 -0.17 -26.17
CA THR A 668 -0.16 -1.17 -27.24
C THR A 668 0.26 -2.53 -26.69
N ALA A 669 -0.33 -3.60 -27.24
CA ALA A 669 -0.09 -5.00 -26.89
C ALA A 669 -0.27 -5.40 -25.40
N ASN A 670 -0.77 -4.51 -24.53
CA ASN A 670 -1.07 -4.86 -23.14
C ASN A 670 -2.45 -5.54 -22.99
N SER A 671 -2.57 -6.46 -22.04
CA SER A 671 -3.82 -7.13 -21.67
C SER A 671 -4.40 -6.60 -20.35
N SER A 672 -3.65 -5.82 -19.58
CA SER A 672 -4.13 -5.19 -18.35
C SER A 672 -3.47 -3.83 -18.07
N TYR A 673 -4.04 -3.12 -17.10
CA TYR A 673 -3.55 -1.87 -16.52
C TYR A 673 -3.55 -2.02 -15.00
N ALA A 674 -2.57 -1.43 -14.33
CA ALA A 674 -2.50 -1.35 -12.87
C ALA A 674 -2.00 0.04 -12.48
N TRP A 675 -2.91 0.89 -12.02
CA TRP A 675 -2.55 2.21 -11.52
C TRP A 675 -1.93 2.12 -10.13
N GLN A 676 -0.89 2.93 -9.91
CA GLN A 676 -0.12 2.99 -8.68
C GLN A 676 -0.01 4.44 -8.19
N SER A 677 0.09 4.63 -6.88
CA SER A 677 0.45 5.91 -6.27
C SER A 677 1.69 5.82 -5.39
N ALA A 678 2.31 6.97 -5.16
CA ALA A 678 3.45 7.14 -4.25
C ALA A 678 3.50 8.59 -3.71
N GLY A 679 4.18 8.80 -2.58
CA GLY A 679 4.47 10.15 -2.07
C GLY A 679 5.60 10.87 -2.82
N SER A 680 6.31 10.18 -3.73
CA SER A 680 7.36 10.75 -4.59
C SER A 680 7.51 9.93 -5.87
N SER A 681 8.07 10.50 -6.94
CA SER A 681 8.35 9.77 -8.19
C SER A 681 9.37 8.64 -8.02
N SER A 682 10.19 8.67 -6.97
CA SER A 682 11.11 7.59 -6.57
C SER A 682 10.43 6.41 -5.86
N GLY A 683 9.15 6.51 -5.49
CA GLY A 683 8.44 5.49 -4.71
C GLY A 683 8.66 5.58 -3.19
N PRO A 684 8.40 4.49 -2.42
CA PRO A 684 7.86 3.21 -2.88
C PRO A 684 6.45 3.36 -3.49
N TRP A 685 6.09 2.45 -4.39
CA TRP A 685 4.84 2.49 -5.15
C TRP A 685 3.84 1.46 -4.64
N THR A 686 2.58 1.88 -4.49
CA THR A 686 1.46 1.05 -4.02
C THR A 686 0.41 0.93 -5.11
N ASN A 687 -0.09 -0.28 -5.38
CA ASN A 687 -1.21 -0.50 -6.30
C ASN A 687 -2.50 0.15 -5.76
N LEU A 688 -3.25 0.81 -6.62
CA LEU A 688 -4.56 1.38 -6.31
C LEU A 688 -5.67 0.35 -6.55
N SER A 689 -6.69 0.40 -5.70
CA SER A 689 -7.95 -0.34 -5.83
C SER A 689 -9.13 0.63 -5.91
N ASP A 690 -10.15 0.27 -6.68
CA ASP A 690 -11.40 1.05 -6.73
C ASP A 690 -12.10 1.07 -5.36
N GLY A 691 -12.66 2.23 -5.02
CA GLY A 691 -13.21 2.54 -3.69
C GLY A 691 -12.65 3.86 -3.13
N SER A 692 -13.29 4.41 -2.08
CA SER A 692 -12.83 5.61 -1.36
C SER A 692 -12.42 6.80 -2.26
N GLY A 693 -13.24 7.13 -3.26
CA GLY A 693 -12.99 8.21 -4.21
C GLY A 693 -12.12 7.84 -5.42
N ILE A 694 -11.70 6.58 -5.56
CA ILE A 694 -10.93 6.06 -6.71
C ILE A 694 -11.82 5.13 -7.56
N SER A 695 -11.73 5.26 -8.89
CA SER A 695 -12.30 4.29 -9.83
C SER A 695 -11.47 4.12 -11.10
N GLY A 696 -11.59 2.97 -11.76
CA GLY A 696 -10.88 2.66 -12.99
C GLY A 696 -9.41 2.26 -12.80
N SER A 697 -8.99 1.85 -11.60
CA SER A 697 -7.59 1.53 -11.27
C SER A 697 -6.99 0.35 -12.07
N ALA A 698 -7.85 -0.47 -12.67
CA ALA A 698 -7.49 -1.57 -13.59
C ALA A 698 -7.75 -1.26 -15.08
N THR A 699 -7.95 0.02 -15.45
CA THR A 699 -8.34 0.44 -16.81
C THR A 699 -7.38 1.48 -17.41
N SER A 700 -7.58 1.82 -18.68
CA SER A 700 -6.85 2.91 -19.37
C SER A 700 -7.08 4.30 -18.76
N THR A 701 -8.13 4.49 -17.95
CA THR A 701 -8.45 5.78 -17.34
C THR A 701 -8.69 5.64 -15.83
N LEU A 702 -7.77 6.17 -15.04
CA LEU A 702 -7.95 6.34 -13.60
C LEU A 702 -8.76 7.61 -13.33
N SER A 703 -9.73 7.51 -12.42
CA SER A 703 -10.47 8.65 -11.85
C SER A 703 -10.23 8.71 -10.35
N VAL A 704 -9.94 9.89 -9.81
CA VAL A 704 -9.67 10.10 -8.38
C VAL A 704 -10.28 11.40 -7.88
N GLU A 705 -11.00 11.34 -6.77
CA GLU A 705 -11.50 12.52 -6.04
C GLU A 705 -10.33 13.37 -5.50
N VAL A 706 -10.36 14.67 -5.77
CA VAL A 706 -9.30 15.61 -5.39
C VAL A 706 -9.49 16.04 -3.94
N THR A 707 -8.68 15.48 -3.05
CA THR A 707 -8.57 15.82 -1.64
C THR A 707 -7.17 16.36 -1.34
N ALA A 708 -6.95 16.94 -0.17
CA ALA A 708 -5.60 17.36 0.23
C ALA A 708 -4.61 16.18 0.32
N ALA A 709 -5.10 14.96 0.59
CA ALA A 709 -4.28 13.76 0.65
C ALA A 709 -3.95 13.21 -0.75
N SER A 710 -4.94 13.07 -1.65
CA SER A 710 -4.71 12.62 -3.03
C SER A 710 -3.87 13.62 -3.84
N ALA A 711 -4.05 14.93 -3.60
CA ALA A 711 -3.22 15.97 -4.23
C ALA A 711 -1.75 15.98 -3.76
N ALA A 712 -1.41 15.29 -2.67
CA ALA A 712 -0.02 15.12 -2.21
C ALA A 712 0.69 13.90 -2.83
N LEU A 713 -0.01 13.10 -3.65
CA LEU A 713 0.53 11.91 -4.29
C LEU A 713 0.88 12.13 -5.76
N VAL A 714 1.81 11.33 -6.26
CA VAL A 714 2.03 11.09 -7.69
C VAL A 714 1.44 9.75 -8.10
N TYR A 715 1.04 9.65 -9.36
CA TYR A 715 0.34 8.51 -9.94
C TYR A 715 1.07 8.02 -11.19
N ARG A 716 1.02 6.72 -11.48
CA ARG A 716 1.48 6.14 -12.74
C ARG A 716 0.67 4.89 -13.06
N CYS A 717 0.67 4.47 -14.32
CA CYS A 717 0.09 3.19 -14.73
C CYS A 717 1.20 2.21 -15.09
N VAL A 718 1.08 0.96 -14.63
CA VAL A 718 1.85 -0.18 -15.12
C VAL A 718 0.94 -0.98 -16.04
N LEU A 719 1.32 -1.07 -17.31
CA LEU A 719 0.65 -1.86 -18.33
C LEU A 719 1.37 -3.20 -18.44
N SER A 720 0.64 -4.30 -18.59
CA SER A 720 1.27 -5.63 -18.69
C SER A 720 0.57 -6.58 -19.66
N ASN A 721 1.33 -7.56 -20.13
CA ASN A 721 0.85 -8.79 -20.78
C ASN A 721 1.74 -9.96 -20.33
N ALA A 722 1.62 -11.13 -20.97
CA ALA A 722 2.45 -12.30 -20.66
C ALA A 722 3.96 -12.14 -20.99
N ILE A 723 4.32 -11.15 -21.81
CA ILE A 723 5.68 -10.93 -22.36
C ILE A 723 6.47 -9.92 -21.52
N GLY A 724 5.77 -9.01 -20.82
CA GLY A 724 6.43 -8.06 -19.93
C GLY A 724 5.51 -6.94 -19.42
N THR A 725 6.12 -5.84 -19.01
CA THR A 725 5.43 -4.65 -18.53
C THR A 725 6.00 -3.37 -19.15
N ALA A 726 5.18 -2.32 -19.21
CA ALA A 726 5.60 -0.96 -19.50
C ALA A 726 5.01 -0.03 -18.44
N THR A 727 5.77 0.98 -18.02
CA THR A 727 5.33 1.94 -17.00
C THR A 727 5.17 3.32 -17.65
N SER A 728 4.07 4.01 -17.35
CA SER A 728 3.85 5.38 -17.80
C SER A 728 4.78 6.37 -17.11
N SER A 729 4.87 7.59 -17.64
CA SER A 729 5.35 8.74 -16.86
C SER A 729 4.50 8.94 -15.62
N THR A 730 5.10 9.54 -14.59
CA THR A 730 4.40 9.94 -13.36
C THR A 730 3.63 11.23 -13.58
N VAL A 731 2.39 11.29 -13.11
CA VAL A 731 1.53 12.47 -13.13
C VAL A 731 1.12 12.87 -11.71
N LYS A 732 0.77 14.14 -11.53
CA LYS A 732 0.25 14.69 -10.27
C LYS A 732 -1.09 15.39 -10.46
N MET A 733 -1.76 15.63 -9.35
CA MET A 733 -2.88 16.57 -9.30
C MET A 733 -2.37 17.96 -8.91
N VAL A 734 -3.00 18.99 -9.45
CA VAL A 734 -2.86 20.37 -9.00
C VAL A 734 -4.25 20.82 -8.57
N VAL A 735 -4.38 21.29 -7.32
CA VAL A 735 -5.66 21.84 -6.85
C VAL A 735 -5.90 23.17 -7.55
N ALA A 736 -6.86 23.20 -8.48
CA ALA A 736 -7.16 24.38 -9.28
C ALA A 736 -7.73 25.51 -8.41
N ALA A 737 -7.13 26.69 -8.49
CA ALA A 737 -7.65 27.90 -7.83
C ALA A 737 -9.02 28.29 -8.41
N GLY A 738 -9.96 28.69 -7.56
CA GLY A 738 -11.26 29.20 -8.01
C GLY A 738 -11.15 30.51 -8.82
N ALA A 739 -12.28 30.96 -9.37
CA ALA A 739 -12.38 32.34 -9.86
C ALA A 739 -12.14 33.33 -8.70
N PRO A 740 -11.65 34.55 -8.95
CA PRO A 740 -11.34 35.48 -7.87
C PRO A 740 -12.61 35.90 -7.12
N SER A 741 -12.50 36.15 -5.82
CA SER A 741 -13.60 36.68 -4.99
C SER A 741 -13.22 38.02 -4.39
N ILE A 742 -14.12 39.01 -4.48
CA ILE A 742 -13.90 40.32 -3.83
C ILE A 742 -14.12 40.18 -2.33
N THR A 743 -13.11 40.52 -1.54
CA THR A 743 -13.10 40.48 -0.07
C THR A 743 -13.22 41.86 0.57
N GLN A 744 -12.96 42.93 -0.18
CA GLN A 744 -13.25 44.32 0.23
C GLN A 744 -13.67 45.16 -0.98
N GLN A 745 -14.77 45.90 -0.83
CA GLN A 745 -15.28 46.85 -1.81
C GLN A 745 -14.69 48.26 -1.59
N PRO A 746 -14.53 49.09 -2.64
CA PRO A 746 -14.21 50.50 -2.48
C PRO A 746 -15.40 51.31 -1.98
N SER A 747 -15.12 52.31 -1.16
CA SER A 747 -16.06 53.32 -0.66
C SER A 747 -15.93 54.63 -1.44
N ASP A 748 -17.00 55.41 -1.50
CA ASP A 748 -16.99 56.79 -2.01
C ASP A 748 -15.91 57.64 -1.32
N ALA A 749 -15.33 58.58 -2.07
CA ALA A 749 -14.25 59.46 -1.61
C ALA A 749 -14.51 60.91 -2.01
N ALA A 750 -13.95 61.84 -1.23
CA ALA A 750 -13.99 63.26 -1.52
C ALA A 750 -12.58 63.85 -1.62
N ALA A 751 -12.39 64.85 -2.48
CA ALA A 751 -11.14 65.58 -2.60
C ALA A 751 -11.39 67.06 -2.98
N LEU A 752 -10.46 67.94 -2.62
CA LEU A 752 -10.40 69.28 -3.20
C LEU A 752 -10.04 69.19 -4.70
N VAL A 753 -10.43 70.20 -5.48
CA VAL A 753 -9.94 70.36 -6.86
C VAL A 753 -8.41 70.46 -6.86
N GLY A 754 -7.73 69.60 -7.62
CA GLY A 754 -6.27 69.44 -7.62
C GLY A 754 -5.71 68.58 -6.48
N GLY A 755 -6.54 68.18 -5.52
CA GLY A 755 -6.18 67.29 -4.42
C GLY A 755 -6.09 65.81 -4.84
N SER A 756 -5.90 64.91 -3.87
CA SER A 756 -5.87 63.46 -4.10
C SER A 756 -6.99 62.73 -3.33
N ALA A 757 -7.69 61.83 -4.01
CA ALA A 757 -8.55 60.81 -3.43
C ALA A 757 -7.89 59.43 -3.55
N SER A 758 -8.39 58.42 -2.83
CA SER A 758 -7.94 57.04 -2.98
C SER A 758 -9.09 56.06 -2.79
N PHE A 759 -9.15 55.06 -3.66
CA PHE A 759 -10.08 53.94 -3.63
C PHE A 759 -9.30 52.66 -3.35
N SER A 760 -9.81 51.78 -2.50
CA SER A 760 -9.15 50.53 -2.13
C SER A 760 -10.08 49.33 -2.30
N MET A 761 -9.53 48.20 -2.70
CA MET A 761 -10.25 46.92 -2.79
C MET A 761 -9.33 45.77 -2.40
N ALA A 762 -9.91 44.65 -1.97
CA ALA A 762 -9.22 43.40 -1.74
C ALA A 762 -9.94 42.26 -2.46
N ALA A 763 -9.18 41.30 -3.00
CA ALA A 763 -9.72 40.12 -3.64
C ALA A 763 -8.81 38.91 -3.38
N SER A 764 -9.40 37.75 -3.18
CA SER A 764 -8.69 36.47 -3.09
C SER A 764 -8.62 35.81 -4.47
N GLY A 765 -7.52 35.10 -4.76
CA GLY A 765 -7.34 34.33 -6.00
C GLY A 765 -7.12 35.14 -7.29
N ALA A 766 -7.05 36.48 -7.24
CA ALA A 766 -6.78 37.31 -8.41
C ALA A 766 -5.29 37.30 -8.79
N SER A 767 -4.97 37.13 -10.07
CA SER A 767 -3.60 37.31 -10.61
C SER A 767 -3.40 38.65 -11.32
N THR A 768 -4.51 39.33 -11.64
CA THR A 768 -4.53 40.64 -12.30
C THR A 768 -5.63 41.51 -11.69
N LEU A 769 -5.33 42.79 -11.51
CA LEU A 769 -6.30 43.83 -11.13
C LEU A 769 -6.28 44.91 -12.20
N GLN A 770 -7.44 45.49 -12.50
CA GLN A 770 -7.56 46.62 -13.41
C GLN A 770 -8.69 47.54 -12.98
N TRP A 771 -8.36 48.75 -12.54
CA TRP A 771 -9.33 49.79 -12.24
C TRP A 771 -9.99 50.31 -13.52
N GLN A 772 -11.27 50.66 -13.39
CA GLN A 772 -12.08 51.26 -14.41
C GLN A 772 -12.76 52.51 -13.87
N VAL A 773 -12.92 53.52 -14.73
CA VAL A 773 -13.65 54.76 -14.43
C VAL A 773 -14.90 54.84 -15.30
N SER A 774 -15.96 55.42 -14.74
CA SER A 774 -17.19 55.78 -15.41
C SER A 774 -17.43 57.27 -15.19
N THR A 775 -17.67 57.99 -16.28
CA THR A 775 -17.95 59.44 -16.30
C THR A 775 -19.44 59.73 -16.52
N ASP A 776 -20.27 58.69 -16.60
CA ASP A 776 -21.69 58.70 -16.95
C ASP A 776 -22.54 57.98 -15.90
N ALA A 777 -22.18 58.17 -14.62
CA ALA A 777 -22.84 57.60 -13.44
C ALA A 777 -22.94 56.05 -13.38
N GLY A 778 -22.15 55.34 -14.18
CA GLY A 778 -21.99 53.88 -14.14
C GLY A 778 -22.44 53.15 -15.41
N ALA A 779 -22.86 53.87 -16.46
CA ALA A 779 -23.39 53.26 -17.69
C ALA A 779 -22.28 52.67 -18.58
N THR A 780 -21.17 53.39 -18.76
CA THR A 780 -19.97 52.91 -19.47
C THR A 780 -18.74 52.93 -18.58
N TRP A 781 -17.79 52.04 -18.86
CA TRP A 781 -16.62 51.80 -18.02
C TRP A 781 -15.35 51.68 -18.88
N THR A 782 -14.42 52.61 -18.70
CA THR A 782 -13.13 52.64 -19.41
C THR A 782 -12.00 52.22 -18.47
N ALA A 783 -10.97 51.56 -19.00
CA ALA A 783 -9.82 51.16 -18.19
C ALA A 783 -9.00 52.38 -17.75
N VAL A 784 -8.70 52.48 -16.46
CA VAL A 784 -7.82 53.52 -15.93
C VAL A 784 -6.36 53.17 -16.28
N SER A 785 -5.62 54.15 -16.78
CA SER A 785 -4.18 54.04 -17.02
C SER A 785 -3.41 54.94 -16.06
N ASN A 786 -2.25 54.49 -15.58
CA ASN A 786 -1.38 55.32 -14.74
C ASN A 786 -0.87 56.54 -15.54
N GLY A 787 -0.83 57.71 -14.90
CA GLY A 787 -0.46 58.99 -15.53
C GLY A 787 -0.55 60.15 -14.54
N SER A 788 -0.73 61.37 -15.03
CA SER A 788 -0.84 62.58 -14.18
C SER A 788 -2.02 62.55 -13.21
N SER A 789 -3.17 61.99 -13.63
CA SER A 789 -4.41 61.95 -12.85
C SER A 789 -4.61 60.67 -12.05
N TYR A 790 -3.84 59.60 -12.30
CA TYR A 790 -4.10 58.27 -11.75
C TYR A 790 -2.81 57.52 -11.44
N SER A 791 -2.76 56.84 -10.31
CA SER A 791 -1.67 55.91 -9.95
C SER A 791 -2.21 54.71 -9.19
N GLY A 792 -1.62 53.53 -9.39
CA GLY A 792 -2.11 52.27 -8.82
C GLY A 792 -3.23 51.60 -9.62
N ALA A 793 -3.40 51.93 -10.90
CA ALA A 793 -4.49 51.44 -11.74
C ALA A 793 -4.55 49.90 -11.93
N THR A 794 -3.48 49.18 -11.58
CA THR A 794 -3.41 47.70 -11.59
C THR A 794 -3.12 47.11 -10.20
N THR A 795 -3.35 47.86 -9.13
CA THR A 795 -3.10 47.44 -7.75
C THR A 795 -4.38 47.45 -6.90
N THR A 796 -4.28 47.01 -5.65
CA THR A 796 -5.39 47.05 -4.68
C THR A 796 -5.81 48.47 -4.28
N SER A 797 -5.07 49.51 -4.65
CA SER A 797 -5.46 50.90 -4.39
C SER A 797 -5.20 51.82 -5.57
N LEU A 798 -6.27 52.46 -6.06
CA LEU A 798 -6.22 53.54 -7.03
C LEU A 798 -6.17 54.89 -6.31
N LYS A 799 -5.08 55.63 -6.48
CA LYS A 799 -4.99 57.05 -6.12
C LYS A 799 -5.36 57.90 -7.33
N VAL A 800 -6.29 58.84 -7.12
CA VAL A 800 -6.80 59.77 -8.13
C VAL A 800 -6.38 61.20 -7.77
N THR A 801 -5.64 61.88 -8.63
CA THR A 801 -5.44 63.34 -8.54
C THR A 801 -6.63 64.01 -9.21
N ALA A 802 -7.46 64.67 -8.41
CA ALA A 802 -8.83 65.01 -8.78
C ALA A 802 -8.90 66.32 -9.58
N GLY A 803 -9.01 66.23 -10.91
CA GLY A 803 -9.22 67.39 -11.78
C GLY A 803 -10.62 67.99 -11.63
N ALA A 804 -10.80 69.26 -12.01
CA ALA A 804 -12.06 70.00 -11.83
C ALA A 804 -13.31 69.34 -12.47
N GLY A 805 -13.11 68.52 -13.52
CA GLY A 805 -14.18 67.78 -14.20
C GLY A 805 -14.44 66.37 -13.64
N PHE A 806 -13.83 65.96 -12.52
CA PHE A 806 -13.94 64.59 -11.98
C PHE A 806 -15.07 64.42 -10.95
N ASP A 807 -15.84 65.47 -10.65
CA ASP A 807 -16.98 65.36 -9.74
C ASP A 807 -18.02 64.39 -10.30
N GLY A 808 -18.51 63.47 -9.47
CA GLY A 808 -19.47 62.45 -9.90
C GLY A 808 -18.87 61.23 -10.60
N TYR A 809 -17.57 61.23 -10.94
CA TYR A 809 -16.94 60.07 -11.56
C TYR A 809 -16.97 58.87 -10.62
N ARG A 810 -17.20 57.67 -11.17
CA ARG A 810 -17.26 56.42 -10.41
C ARG A 810 -16.11 55.50 -10.77
N TYR A 811 -15.59 54.78 -9.79
CA TYR A 811 -14.46 53.87 -9.92
C TYR A 811 -14.83 52.46 -9.44
N ARG A 812 -14.44 51.44 -10.20
CA ARG A 812 -14.54 50.03 -9.81
C ARG A 812 -13.26 49.31 -10.22
N CYS A 813 -12.89 48.25 -9.53
CA CYS A 813 -11.80 47.38 -9.96
C CYS A 813 -12.33 46.08 -10.53
N ALA A 814 -11.70 45.59 -11.58
CA ALA A 814 -11.90 44.25 -12.10
C ALA A 814 -10.75 43.35 -11.63
N ALA A 815 -11.09 42.28 -10.91
CA ALA A 815 -10.14 41.27 -10.46
C ALA A 815 -10.28 40.01 -11.33
N SER A 816 -9.18 39.56 -11.94
CA SER A 816 -9.18 38.43 -12.87
C SER A 816 -8.05 37.44 -12.61
N ASN A 817 -8.31 36.18 -12.91
CA ASN A 817 -7.33 35.13 -13.13
C ASN A 817 -7.74 34.31 -14.38
N ALA A 818 -7.03 33.21 -14.67
CA ALA A 818 -7.33 32.35 -15.82
C ALA A 818 -8.74 31.71 -15.78
N ASN A 819 -9.36 31.64 -14.59
CA ASN A 819 -10.61 30.93 -14.33
C ASN A 819 -11.82 31.88 -14.18
N GLY A 820 -11.64 33.19 -14.29
CA GLY A 820 -12.76 34.15 -14.28
C GLY A 820 -12.37 35.60 -13.98
N LYS A 821 -13.36 36.48 -14.09
CA LYS A 821 -13.25 37.92 -13.82
C LYS A 821 -14.46 38.40 -13.03
N VAL A 822 -14.21 39.04 -11.90
CA VAL A 822 -15.23 39.67 -11.03
C VAL A 822 -14.97 41.17 -10.92
N TYR A 823 -16.00 41.95 -10.62
CA TYR A 823 -15.90 43.40 -10.45
C TYR A 823 -16.28 43.78 -9.01
N THR A 824 -15.63 44.81 -8.48
CA THR A 824 -16.10 45.49 -7.27
C THR A 824 -17.39 46.25 -7.56
N SER A 825 -18.10 46.66 -6.50
CA SER A 825 -19.05 47.77 -6.60
C SER A 825 -18.34 49.06 -7.03
N SER A 826 -19.13 50.02 -7.53
CA SER A 826 -18.63 51.34 -7.93
C SER A 826 -18.61 52.31 -6.75
N ALA A 827 -17.50 53.04 -6.58
CA ALA A 827 -17.36 54.13 -5.61
C ALA A 827 -17.29 55.50 -6.33
N LYS A 828 -18.01 56.50 -5.83
CA LYS A 828 -18.08 57.86 -6.38
C LYS A 828 -16.94 58.75 -5.83
N LEU A 829 -16.36 59.58 -6.70
CA LEU A 829 -15.56 60.75 -6.31
C LEU A 829 -16.45 62.00 -6.24
N SER A 830 -16.35 62.76 -5.15
CA SER A 830 -17.00 64.07 -5.03
C SER A 830 -15.98 65.19 -4.81
N LEU A 831 -16.11 66.31 -5.51
CA LEU A 831 -15.22 67.46 -5.37
C LEU A 831 -15.74 68.46 -4.34
N VAL A 832 -14.83 68.98 -3.52
CA VAL A 832 -15.11 70.04 -2.53
C VAL A 832 -14.37 71.32 -2.93
N ALA A 833 -15.03 72.47 -2.79
CA ALA A 833 -14.44 73.77 -3.14
C ALA A 833 -13.38 74.18 -2.10
N SER A 834 -12.25 74.72 -2.56
CA SER A 834 -11.16 75.20 -1.69
C SER A 834 -11.52 76.56 -1.08
N GLY A 835 -12.10 76.55 0.13
CA GLY A 835 -12.52 77.79 0.79
C GLY A 835 -12.70 77.73 2.30
N ASP A 836 -12.32 76.64 2.98
CA ASP A 836 -12.55 76.51 4.43
C ASP A 836 -11.39 75.80 5.15
N THR A 837 -10.67 76.53 6.00
CA THR A 837 -9.66 76.01 6.93
C THR A 837 -10.33 75.63 8.25
N ALA A 838 -11.11 74.56 8.24
CA ALA A 838 -11.75 74.03 9.45
C ALA A 838 -10.73 73.37 10.39
N SER A 839 -10.88 73.60 11.70
CA SER A 839 -9.97 73.13 12.76
C SER A 839 -9.93 71.60 12.92
N VAL A 840 -8.81 71.09 13.44
CA VAL A 840 -8.69 69.69 13.88
C VAL A 840 -9.54 69.51 15.13
N HIS A 841 -10.36 68.45 15.16
CA HIS A 841 -11.19 68.09 16.31
C HIS A 841 -11.15 66.59 16.54
N MET A 842 -10.85 66.14 17.76
CA MET A 842 -11.22 64.78 18.18
C MET A 842 -12.74 64.76 18.40
N LYS A 843 -13.46 63.97 17.61
CA LYS A 843 -14.94 63.95 17.67
C LYS A 843 -15.49 63.05 18.79
N ASN A 844 -14.74 62.03 19.20
CA ASN A 844 -15.16 61.07 20.21
C ASN A 844 -13.99 60.31 20.86
N LEU A 845 -14.24 59.76 22.04
CA LEU A 845 -13.57 58.58 22.58
C LEU A 845 -14.63 57.50 22.83
N SER A 846 -14.40 56.29 22.35
CA SER A 846 -15.27 55.14 22.59
C SER A 846 -14.41 53.97 23.05
N THR A 847 -14.60 53.47 24.28
CA THR A 847 -13.75 52.42 24.85
C THR A 847 -14.57 51.17 25.20
N ARG A 848 -14.33 50.07 24.48
CA ARG A 848 -14.81 48.73 24.84
C ARG A 848 -13.89 48.14 25.90
N CYS A 849 -14.46 47.71 27.01
CA CYS A 849 -13.71 47.15 28.13
C CYS A 849 -14.57 46.25 29.01
N PHE A 850 -13.92 45.52 29.92
CA PHE A 850 -14.59 44.83 31.00
C PHE A 850 -14.86 45.81 32.16
N VAL A 851 -16.13 45.95 32.55
CA VAL A 851 -16.57 46.73 33.71
C VAL A 851 -16.64 45.79 34.91
N GLY A 852 -15.79 46.04 35.91
CA GLY A 852 -15.78 45.36 37.20
C GLY A 852 -16.56 46.12 38.29
N THR A 853 -16.36 45.71 39.54
CA THR A 853 -16.90 46.37 40.74
C THR A 853 -15.84 47.23 41.45
N GLY A 854 -16.27 48.09 42.37
CA GLY A 854 -15.37 48.91 43.18
C GLY A 854 -14.42 49.78 42.35
N SER A 855 -13.11 49.64 42.58
CA SER A 855 -12.07 50.37 41.83
C SER A 855 -11.97 50.00 40.35
N ARG A 856 -12.52 48.83 39.94
CA ARG A 856 -12.43 48.24 38.60
C ARG A 856 -13.60 48.60 37.66
N ILE A 857 -14.45 49.56 38.05
CA ILE A 857 -15.41 50.19 37.13
C ILE A 857 -14.68 50.92 35.99
N ALA A 858 -15.34 51.07 34.83
CA ALA A 858 -14.77 51.82 33.72
C ALA A 858 -14.99 53.33 33.91
N ILE A 859 -13.95 54.13 33.70
CA ILE A 859 -14.02 55.59 33.87
C ILE A 859 -13.48 56.28 32.62
N ALA A 860 -14.29 57.09 31.95
CA ALA A 860 -13.89 57.97 30.86
C ALA A 860 -13.67 59.39 31.40
N GLY A 861 -12.44 59.88 31.33
CA GLY A 861 -12.05 61.23 31.71
C GLY A 861 -11.97 62.15 30.50
N PHE A 862 -12.52 63.37 30.61
CA PHE A 862 -12.44 64.36 29.54
C PHE A 862 -12.34 65.78 30.10
N ILE A 863 -11.70 66.68 29.35
CA ILE A 863 -11.58 68.10 29.70
C ILE A 863 -12.15 68.94 28.58
N LEU A 864 -13.10 69.82 28.93
CA LEU A 864 -13.67 70.84 28.08
C LEU A 864 -12.98 72.18 28.35
N ASN A 865 -12.44 72.84 27.33
CA ASN A 865 -11.83 74.17 27.47
C ASN A 865 -12.81 75.34 27.24
N GLN A 866 -14.01 75.04 26.72
CA GLN A 866 -15.13 75.96 26.53
C GLN A 866 -16.45 75.19 26.75
N PRO A 867 -17.58 75.85 27.04
CA PRO A 867 -18.87 75.19 27.14
C PRO A 867 -19.22 74.43 25.85
N ALA A 868 -19.63 73.17 25.98
CA ALA A 868 -19.91 72.30 24.84
C ALA A 868 -21.03 71.31 25.14
N ARG A 869 -21.75 70.88 24.09
CA ARG A 869 -22.73 69.80 24.19
C ARG A 869 -22.04 68.45 24.00
N VAL A 870 -22.21 67.56 24.97
CA VAL A 870 -21.63 66.21 24.99
C VAL A 870 -22.71 65.14 25.01
N ILE A 871 -22.41 64.00 24.37
CA ILE A 871 -23.19 62.78 24.46
C ILE A 871 -22.31 61.72 25.11
N ILE A 872 -22.74 61.22 26.27
CA ILE A 872 -22.03 60.18 27.02
C ILE A 872 -22.87 58.91 26.98
N ARG A 873 -22.25 57.77 26.68
CA ARG A 873 -22.92 56.49 26.42
C ARG A 873 -22.32 55.38 27.29
N GLY A 874 -23.20 54.54 27.84
CA GLY A 874 -22.85 53.32 28.55
C GLY A 874 -23.63 52.16 27.93
N VAL A 875 -22.97 51.36 27.09
CA VAL A 875 -23.61 50.37 26.23
C VAL A 875 -23.24 48.97 26.68
N GLY A 876 -24.24 48.18 27.06
CA GLY A 876 -24.14 46.78 27.43
C GLY A 876 -24.92 45.89 26.45
N PRO A 877 -26.22 45.62 26.66
CA PRO A 877 -26.95 44.62 25.87
C PRO A 877 -27.03 44.88 24.36
N THR A 878 -27.05 46.14 23.89
CA THR A 878 -27.02 46.42 22.43
C THR A 878 -25.79 45.83 21.74
N LEU A 879 -24.68 45.59 22.46
CA LEU A 879 -23.45 45.04 21.89
C LEU A 879 -23.57 43.58 21.43
N ALA A 880 -24.64 42.87 21.78
CA ALA A 880 -24.93 41.52 21.26
C ALA A 880 -25.03 41.51 19.73
N ASN A 881 -25.60 42.57 19.15
CA ASN A 881 -25.71 42.74 17.68
C ASN A 881 -24.35 42.86 16.98
N TYR A 882 -23.28 43.12 17.73
CA TYR A 882 -21.92 43.34 17.25
C TYR A 882 -20.98 42.19 17.67
N GLY A 883 -21.52 41.03 18.06
CA GLY A 883 -20.75 39.83 18.40
C GLY A 883 -19.89 39.99 19.66
N VAL A 884 -20.35 40.78 20.63
CA VAL A 884 -19.67 40.95 21.92
C VAL A 884 -20.36 40.10 22.98
N ASP A 885 -19.62 39.15 23.56
CA ASP A 885 -20.11 38.25 24.60
C ASP A 885 -19.90 38.82 26.01
N ASN A 886 -20.45 38.14 27.03
CA ASN A 886 -20.31 38.47 28.46
C ASN A 886 -20.72 39.91 28.82
N LEU A 887 -21.82 40.38 28.24
CA LEU A 887 -22.26 41.78 28.32
C LEU A 887 -22.71 42.21 29.71
N LEU A 888 -22.37 43.44 30.07
CA LEU A 888 -22.91 44.13 31.25
C LEU A 888 -24.41 44.37 31.06
N GLN A 889 -25.27 43.57 31.70
CA GLN A 889 -26.69 43.51 31.34
C GLN A 889 -27.49 44.78 31.69
N LYS A 890 -27.04 45.57 32.67
CA LYS A 890 -27.68 46.82 33.11
C LYS A 890 -26.63 47.89 33.44
N PRO A 891 -26.06 48.56 32.42
CA PRO A 891 -25.14 49.68 32.63
C PRO A 891 -25.79 50.82 33.41
N VAL A 892 -25.06 51.37 34.37
CA VAL A 892 -25.37 52.58 35.12
C VAL A 892 -24.26 53.57 34.86
N LEU A 893 -24.61 54.71 34.28
CA LEU A 893 -23.69 55.77 33.88
C LEU A 893 -23.87 56.96 34.83
N THR A 894 -22.82 57.36 35.53
CA THR A 894 -22.83 58.55 36.41
C THR A 894 -21.71 59.51 36.02
N LEU A 895 -22.05 60.78 35.80
CA LEU A 895 -21.10 61.85 35.48
C LEU A 895 -20.77 62.65 36.73
N PHE A 896 -19.48 62.92 36.91
CA PHE A 896 -18.93 63.76 37.97
C PHE A 896 -18.20 64.97 37.38
N ASP A 897 -18.25 66.11 38.10
CA ASP A 897 -17.38 67.26 37.84
C ASP A 897 -15.97 67.07 38.43
N GLY A 898 -15.06 67.99 38.11
CA GLY A 898 -13.67 67.98 38.59
C GLY A 898 -13.50 68.15 40.10
N GLY A 899 -14.56 68.48 40.85
CA GLY A 899 -14.59 68.46 42.31
C GLY A 899 -15.02 67.10 42.88
N GLY A 900 -15.30 66.11 42.03
CA GLY A 900 -15.79 64.79 42.44
C GLY A 900 -17.28 64.77 42.80
N LYS A 901 -18.05 65.80 42.46
CA LYS A 901 -19.50 65.84 42.70
C LYS A 901 -20.26 65.22 41.53
N ALA A 902 -21.19 64.31 41.82
CA ALA A 902 -22.09 63.77 40.81
C ALA A 902 -23.04 64.86 40.28
N ILE A 903 -23.10 65.02 38.96
CA ILE A 903 -23.90 66.05 38.28
C ILE A 903 -25.00 65.49 37.36
N ALA A 904 -24.89 64.24 36.92
CA ALA A 904 -25.95 63.53 36.20
C ALA A 904 -25.78 62.01 36.35
N SER A 905 -26.88 61.24 36.27
CA SER A 905 -26.83 59.77 36.27
C SER A 905 -27.97 59.19 35.43
N ASN A 906 -27.75 58.04 34.79
CA ASN A 906 -28.77 57.30 34.05
C ASN A 906 -28.50 55.78 34.09
N ALA A 907 -29.55 54.97 34.25
CA ALA A 907 -29.54 53.51 34.27
C ALA A 907 -30.47 52.86 33.22
N GLY A 908 -30.96 53.64 32.25
CA GLY A 908 -31.80 53.19 31.15
C GLY A 908 -32.28 54.37 30.30
N TRP A 909 -31.81 54.48 29.06
CA TRP A 909 -31.94 55.68 28.23
C TRP A 909 -33.37 56.09 27.86
N LYS A 910 -34.34 55.17 27.96
CA LYS A 910 -35.77 55.43 27.80
C LYS A 910 -36.52 55.67 29.13
N SER A 911 -35.84 55.87 30.26
CA SER A 911 -36.49 56.12 31.56
C SER A 911 -37.39 57.37 31.55
N ASP A 912 -37.10 58.32 30.66
CA ASP A 912 -37.97 59.44 30.30
C ASP A 912 -38.34 59.34 28.81
N ALA A 913 -39.61 59.02 28.54
CA ALA A 913 -40.13 58.87 27.18
C ALA A 913 -40.06 60.17 26.36
N SER A 914 -40.04 61.35 27.00
CA SER A 914 -39.97 62.64 26.31
C SER A 914 -38.57 62.97 25.79
N ALA A 915 -37.53 62.44 26.45
CA ALA A 915 -36.13 62.64 26.05
C ALA A 915 -35.70 61.76 24.86
N VAL A 916 -36.37 60.63 24.62
CA VAL A 916 -35.99 59.58 23.63
C VAL A 916 -35.69 60.16 22.25
N ALA A 917 -36.58 60.97 21.69
CA ALA A 917 -36.41 61.53 20.35
C ALA A 917 -35.20 62.48 20.26
N GLY A 918 -34.94 63.26 21.33
CA GLY A 918 -33.79 64.15 21.43
C GLY A 918 -32.46 63.40 21.59
N ILE A 919 -32.45 62.28 22.32
CA ILE A 919 -31.29 61.40 22.49
C ILE A 919 -30.93 60.74 21.14
N GLN A 920 -31.91 60.17 20.43
CA GLN A 920 -31.68 59.59 19.10
C GLN A 920 -31.25 60.62 18.05
N ALA A 921 -31.78 61.85 18.11
CA ALA A 921 -31.31 62.94 17.26
C ALA A 921 -29.85 63.30 17.56
N ALA A 922 -29.45 63.32 18.84
CA ALA A 922 -28.07 63.55 19.24
C ALA A 922 -27.12 62.41 18.82
N PHE A 923 -27.56 61.15 18.89
CA PHE A 923 -26.79 60.00 18.37
C PHE A 923 -26.54 60.14 16.87
N ARG A 924 -27.59 60.42 16.09
CA ARG A 924 -27.47 60.66 14.63
C ARG A 924 -26.53 61.83 14.31
N ALA A 925 -26.58 62.93 15.08
CA ALA A 925 -25.71 64.09 14.87
C ALA A 925 -24.21 63.76 14.99
N VAL A 926 -23.84 62.81 15.85
CA VAL A 926 -22.44 62.36 16.02
C VAL A 926 -22.13 61.02 15.33
N SER A 927 -23.03 60.53 14.48
CA SER A 927 -22.92 59.22 13.80
C SER A 927 -22.77 58.01 14.75
N ALA A 928 -23.30 58.12 15.98
CA ALA A 928 -23.43 57.00 16.90
C ALA A 928 -24.58 56.08 16.48
N PHE A 929 -24.40 54.77 16.62
CA PHE A 929 -25.44 53.77 16.33
C PHE A 929 -26.61 53.89 17.32
N ASP A 930 -27.85 53.63 16.89
CA ASP A 930 -29.01 53.61 17.79
C ASP A 930 -29.00 52.37 18.72
N TYR A 931 -29.56 52.51 19.93
CA TYR A 931 -29.68 51.40 20.88
C TYR A 931 -30.83 50.45 20.52
N SER A 932 -30.57 49.15 20.62
CA SER A 932 -31.60 48.09 20.48
C SER A 932 -32.13 47.58 21.82
N SER A 933 -31.53 47.98 22.95
CA SER A 933 -31.99 47.64 24.30
C SER A 933 -32.31 48.89 25.10
N ASP A 934 -33.37 48.80 25.93
CA ASP A 934 -33.81 49.90 26.80
C ASP A 934 -32.99 49.96 28.11
N SER A 935 -32.17 48.93 28.37
CA SER A 935 -31.28 48.87 29.55
C SER A 935 -29.92 49.57 29.34
N ASP A 936 -29.62 50.04 28.11
CA ASP A 936 -28.42 50.86 27.87
C ASP A 936 -28.55 52.26 28.47
N ALA A 937 -27.45 52.90 28.86
CA ALA A 937 -27.46 54.22 29.48
C ALA A 937 -26.97 55.32 28.52
N ALA A 938 -27.54 56.52 28.60
CA ALA A 938 -27.05 57.69 27.89
C ALA A 938 -27.32 59.00 28.63
N LEU A 939 -26.42 59.97 28.49
CA LEU A 939 -26.56 61.33 28.99
C LEU A 939 -26.26 62.29 27.82
N VAL A 940 -27.16 63.25 27.57
CA VAL A 940 -26.98 64.29 26.55
C VAL A 940 -27.08 65.64 27.25
N LEU A 941 -25.95 66.32 27.40
CA LEU A 941 -25.79 67.46 28.33
C LEU A 941 -25.07 68.60 27.62
N THR A 942 -25.35 69.85 28.01
CA THR A 942 -24.42 70.96 27.78
C THR A 942 -23.64 71.20 29.05
N LEU A 943 -22.32 71.05 28.99
CA LEU A 943 -21.42 71.22 30.13
C LEU A 943 -20.60 72.50 29.96
N PRO A 944 -20.32 73.27 31.04
CA PRO A 944 -19.31 74.31 31.05
C PRO A 944 -17.89 73.82 30.71
N ALA A 945 -16.95 74.76 30.57
CA ALA A 945 -15.53 74.42 30.60
C ALA A 945 -15.15 73.83 31.97
N GLY A 946 -14.37 72.75 31.97
CA GLY A 946 -13.99 72.01 33.17
C GLY A 946 -13.50 70.60 32.88
N ALA A 947 -12.95 69.96 33.92
CA ALA A 947 -12.65 68.52 33.90
C ALA A 947 -13.88 67.72 34.37
N TYR A 948 -14.11 66.57 33.76
CA TYR A 948 -15.24 65.69 34.04
C TYR A 948 -14.82 64.22 34.00
N THR A 949 -15.49 63.37 34.79
CA THR A 949 -15.34 61.91 34.70
C THR A 949 -16.70 61.23 34.60
N ALA A 950 -16.91 60.48 33.53
CA ALA A 950 -18.04 59.57 33.39
C ALA A 950 -17.62 58.20 33.93
N GLN A 951 -18.39 57.68 34.89
CA GLN A 951 -18.19 56.35 35.47
C GLN A 951 -19.29 55.41 34.98
N LEU A 952 -18.90 54.25 34.47
CA LEU A 952 -19.79 53.19 34.04
C LEU A 952 -19.65 51.99 34.98
N SER A 953 -20.74 51.62 35.64
CA SER A 953 -20.85 50.48 36.56
C SER A 953 -22.04 49.60 36.19
N GLY A 954 -22.16 48.41 36.79
CA GLY A 954 -23.35 47.58 36.66
C GLY A 954 -24.34 47.81 37.80
N ALA A 955 -25.64 47.80 37.48
CA ALA A 955 -26.67 47.75 38.51
C ALA A 955 -26.48 46.49 39.39
N ASN A 956 -26.69 46.62 40.70
CA ASN A 956 -26.48 45.57 41.71
C ASN A 956 -25.08 44.93 41.65
N GLU A 957 -24.03 45.73 41.42
CA GLU A 957 -22.64 45.28 41.30
C GLU A 957 -22.39 44.22 40.21
N SER A 958 -23.26 44.18 39.19
CA SER A 958 -23.04 43.32 38.01
C SER A 958 -21.78 43.73 37.25
N THR A 959 -21.15 42.76 36.58
CA THR A 959 -19.92 42.94 35.79
C THR A 959 -20.11 42.39 34.39
N GLY A 960 -19.29 42.86 33.44
CA GLY A 960 -19.36 42.42 32.05
C GLY A 960 -18.70 43.38 31.07
N ASN A 961 -18.64 42.98 29.81
CA ASN A 961 -18.15 43.80 28.72
C ASN A 961 -19.16 44.91 28.39
N ALA A 962 -18.67 46.14 28.21
CA ALA A 962 -19.46 47.30 27.81
C ALA A 962 -18.63 48.28 26.96
N LEU A 963 -19.30 49.22 26.30
CA LEU A 963 -18.71 50.47 25.79
C LEU A 963 -18.98 51.58 26.79
N ILE A 964 -17.95 52.34 27.14
CA ILE A 964 -18.09 53.70 27.66
C ILE A 964 -17.64 54.68 26.57
N GLU A 965 -18.47 55.65 26.23
CA GLU A 965 -18.17 56.58 25.15
C GLU A 965 -18.49 58.02 25.54
N VAL A 966 -17.71 58.96 25.01
CA VAL A 966 -17.92 60.41 25.09
C VAL A 966 -17.78 60.98 23.69
N TYR A 967 -18.85 61.57 23.18
CA TYR A 967 -18.89 62.27 21.89
C TYR A 967 -19.07 63.77 22.12
N LEU A 968 -18.43 64.56 21.26
CA LEU A 968 -18.64 66.00 21.15
C LEU A 968 -19.65 66.28 20.03
N ASP A 969 -20.72 67.01 20.35
CA ASP A 969 -21.59 67.58 19.33
C ASP A 969 -20.94 68.86 18.78
N THR A 970 -20.11 68.69 17.75
CA THR A 970 -19.38 69.79 17.11
C THR A 970 -20.28 70.84 16.43
N SER A 971 -21.60 70.61 16.35
CA SER A 971 -22.53 71.65 15.88
C SER A 971 -22.79 72.76 16.91
N SER A 972 -22.35 72.57 18.17
CA SER A 972 -22.64 73.45 19.30
C SER A 972 -21.53 74.44 19.68
N VAL A 973 -20.43 74.49 18.93
CA VAL A 973 -19.16 75.17 19.28
C VAL A 973 -18.58 75.97 18.12
N GLY A 974 -17.91 77.09 18.42
CA GLY A 974 -17.21 77.92 17.44
C GLY A 974 -15.81 77.40 17.07
N ASN A 975 -15.00 78.24 16.40
CA ASN A 975 -13.66 77.91 15.83
C ASN A 975 -12.54 77.62 16.85
N GLY A 976 -12.82 76.86 17.92
CA GLY A 976 -11.84 76.37 18.88
C GLY A 976 -12.11 74.90 19.20
N ASP A 977 -11.06 74.10 19.39
CA ASP A 977 -11.20 72.67 19.67
C ASP A 977 -11.64 72.42 21.12
N PRO A 978 -12.87 71.92 21.39
CA PRO A 978 -13.42 71.88 22.76
C PRO A 978 -12.76 70.84 23.67
N PHE A 979 -12.28 69.73 23.10
CA PHE A 979 -11.60 68.68 23.87
C PHE A 979 -10.10 68.93 23.92
N PHE A 980 -9.55 68.96 25.15
CA PHE A 980 -8.10 69.05 25.36
C PHE A 980 -7.43 67.67 25.54
N ASN A 981 -8.12 66.73 26.20
CA ASN A 981 -7.66 65.37 26.46
C ASN A 981 -8.88 64.45 26.59
N VAL A 982 -8.75 63.19 26.15
CA VAL A 982 -9.73 62.14 26.41
C VAL A 982 -9.01 60.85 26.81
N SER A 983 -9.42 60.27 27.94
CA SER A 983 -8.80 59.09 28.54
C SER A 983 -9.83 58.08 29.03
N SER A 984 -9.41 56.83 29.21
CA SER A 984 -10.22 55.76 29.79
C SER A 984 -9.38 54.91 30.75
N ARG A 985 -9.75 54.90 32.04
CA ARG A 985 -9.22 53.96 33.03
C ARG A 985 -10.09 52.72 33.01
N VAL A 986 -9.49 51.57 32.70
CA VAL A 986 -10.21 50.31 32.43
C VAL A 986 -9.45 49.11 32.99
N TYR A 987 -10.17 48.03 33.30
CA TYR A 987 -9.58 46.76 33.69
C TYR A 987 -9.41 45.88 32.44
N VAL A 988 -8.17 45.65 32.03
CA VAL A 988 -7.81 44.88 30.83
C VAL A 988 -7.79 43.39 31.19
N LYS A 989 -8.54 42.58 30.44
CA LYS A 989 -8.49 41.11 30.50
C LYS A 989 -8.02 40.56 29.15
N THR A 990 -8.02 39.24 28.99
CA THR A 990 -7.61 38.52 27.78
C THR A 990 -8.77 38.33 26.79
N GLY A 991 -8.45 37.86 25.58
CA GLY A 991 -9.46 37.47 24.58
C GLY A 991 -10.38 38.62 24.15
N SER A 992 -11.69 38.41 24.18
CA SER A 992 -12.69 39.42 23.80
C SER A 992 -12.79 40.61 24.77
N SER A 993 -12.22 40.48 25.98
CA SER A 993 -12.24 41.47 27.07
C SER A 993 -10.94 42.29 27.20
N ILE A 994 -10.10 42.34 26.16
CA ILE A 994 -9.06 43.38 26.04
C ILE A 994 -9.71 44.78 25.94
N ALA A 995 -8.96 45.83 26.27
CA ALA A 995 -9.45 47.20 26.09
C ALA A 995 -9.28 47.65 24.63
N ILE A 996 -10.30 48.28 24.07
CA ILE A 996 -10.32 48.71 22.67
C ILE A 996 -10.91 50.13 22.60
N ALA A 997 -10.08 51.14 22.33
CA ALA A 997 -10.53 52.52 22.12
C ALA A 997 -10.64 52.87 20.64
N GLY A 998 -11.81 53.30 20.19
CA GLY A 998 -12.05 53.92 18.89
C GLY A 998 -11.91 55.45 18.95
N VAL A 999 -11.31 56.03 17.91
CA VAL A 999 -11.20 57.48 17.68
C VAL A 999 -11.48 57.81 16.21
N ILE A 1000 -12.14 58.94 15.95
CA ILE A 1000 -12.34 59.47 14.60
C ILE A 1000 -11.55 60.77 14.44
N LEU A 1001 -10.61 60.78 13.50
CA LEU A 1001 -9.84 61.96 13.10
C LEU A 1001 -10.53 62.66 11.92
N SER A 1002 -10.91 63.93 12.09
CA SER A 1002 -11.59 64.72 11.05
C SER A 1002 -10.68 65.11 9.88
N GLN A 1003 -9.37 65.18 10.11
CA GLN A 1003 -8.34 65.49 9.11
C GLN A 1003 -7.01 64.81 9.49
N PRO A 1004 -6.02 64.71 8.59
CA PRO A 1004 -4.72 64.12 8.91
C PRO A 1004 -4.08 64.81 10.12
N SER A 1005 -3.81 64.04 11.17
CA SER A 1005 -3.43 64.55 12.49
C SER A 1005 -2.25 63.77 13.06
N LYS A 1006 -1.35 64.47 13.75
CA LYS A 1006 -0.33 63.82 14.59
C LYS A 1006 -0.95 63.52 15.95
N ILE A 1007 -0.86 62.26 16.38
CA ILE A 1007 -1.44 61.77 17.63
C ILE A 1007 -0.38 61.14 18.52
N LEU A 1008 -0.63 61.18 19.82
CA LEU A 1008 0.05 60.43 20.86
C LEU A 1008 -0.95 59.46 21.47
N VAL A 1009 -0.66 58.16 21.43
CA VAL A 1009 -1.45 57.10 22.06
C VAL A 1009 -0.64 56.53 23.22
N ARG A 1010 -1.23 56.46 24.42
CA ARG A 1010 -0.60 55.91 25.62
C ARG A 1010 -1.45 54.78 26.20
N ALA A 1011 -0.78 53.73 26.66
CA ALA A 1011 -1.33 52.69 27.51
C ALA A 1011 -0.45 52.60 28.75
N VAL A 1012 -0.92 53.22 29.83
CA VAL A 1012 -0.18 53.38 31.09
C VAL A 1012 -0.64 52.30 32.06
N GLY A 1013 0.30 51.48 32.52
CA GLY A 1013 0.12 50.44 33.52
C GLY A 1013 0.97 50.75 34.75
N PRO A 1014 2.26 50.37 34.80
CA PRO A 1014 3.07 50.51 36.02
C PRO A 1014 3.21 51.93 36.56
N THR A 1015 3.25 52.98 35.71
CA THR A 1015 3.27 54.37 36.21
C THR A 1015 2.01 54.72 37.02
N LEU A 1016 0.87 54.04 36.83
CA LEU A 1016 -0.34 54.31 37.63
C LEU A 1016 -0.18 53.97 39.12
N ALA A 1017 0.78 53.13 39.49
CA ALA A 1017 1.07 52.82 40.89
C ALA A 1017 1.55 54.06 41.68
N SER A 1018 2.13 55.08 41.02
CA SER A 1018 2.47 56.35 41.67
C SER A 1018 1.28 57.32 41.82
N PHE A 1019 0.08 56.90 41.42
CA PHE A 1019 -1.19 57.61 41.58
C PHE A 1019 -2.19 56.78 42.43
N ASP A 1020 -1.68 55.94 43.33
CA ASP A 1020 -2.44 55.04 44.22
C ASP A 1020 -3.43 54.09 43.51
N VAL A 1021 -3.16 53.75 42.23
CA VAL A 1021 -3.94 52.75 41.48
C VAL A 1021 -3.39 51.37 41.77
N ALA A 1022 -4.22 50.49 42.34
CA ALA A 1022 -3.90 49.08 42.56
C ALA A 1022 -4.14 48.21 41.30
N ASP A 1023 -3.63 46.97 41.34
CA ASP A 1023 -3.80 45.94 40.29
C ASP A 1023 -3.36 46.37 38.87
N VAL A 1024 -2.33 47.20 38.75
CA VAL A 1024 -1.90 47.76 37.45
C VAL A 1024 -1.40 46.69 36.47
N LEU A 1025 -1.75 46.85 35.20
CA LEU A 1025 -1.29 45.99 34.11
C LEU A 1025 0.23 46.12 33.95
N GLN A 1026 0.98 45.06 34.25
CA GLN A 1026 2.43 45.17 34.43
C GLN A 1026 3.23 45.49 33.15
N LYS A 1027 2.70 45.14 31.97
CA LYS A 1027 3.32 45.47 30.68
C LYS A 1027 2.27 45.61 29.57
N PRO A 1028 1.59 46.77 29.46
CA PRO A 1028 0.67 47.06 28.37
C PRO A 1028 1.35 46.98 26.99
N VAL A 1029 0.61 46.50 25.99
CA VAL A 1029 0.95 46.50 24.56
C VAL A 1029 -0.13 47.26 23.82
N ILE A 1030 0.26 48.16 22.91
CA ILE A 1030 -0.64 48.91 22.03
C ILE A 1030 -0.60 48.31 20.62
N GLU A 1031 -1.76 48.13 20.02
CA GLU A 1031 -1.94 47.90 18.58
C GLU A 1031 -2.97 48.88 18.04
N VAL A 1032 -2.56 49.82 17.19
CA VAL A 1032 -3.46 50.72 16.47
C VAL A 1032 -3.77 50.11 15.12
N VAL A 1033 -5.05 49.91 14.83
CA VAL A 1033 -5.56 49.51 13.51
C VAL A 1033 -6.37 50.62 12.84
N ASP A 1034 -6.37 50.66 11.51
CA ASP A 1034 -7.30 51.48 10.73
C ASP A 1034 -8.67 50.81 10.58
N ALA A 1035 -9.63 51.52 9.95
CA ALA A 1035 -10.98 51.02 9.70
C ALA A 1035 -11.06 49.72 8.87
N SER A 1036 -9.98 49.30 8.20
CA SER A 1036 -9.88 47.99 7.51
C SER A 1036 -9.32 46.89 8.41
N SER A 1037 -9.21 47.13 9.74
CA SER A 1037 -8.58 46.25 10.73
C SER A 1037 -7.08 45.97 10.48
N ARG A 1038 -6.41 46.75 9.63
CA ARG A 1038 -4.97 46.63 9.38
C ARG A 1038 -4.19 47.36 10.47
N VAL A 1039 -3.20 46.70 11.05
CA VAL A 1039 -2.25 47.32 12.00
C VAL A 1039 -1.48 48.44 11.31
N VAL A 1040 -1.65 49.67 11.80
CA VAL A 1040 -0.93 50.87 11.34
C VAL A 1040 0.21 51.27 12.28
N ALA A 1041 0.14 50.88 13.55
CA ALA A 1041 1.24 51.01 14.51
C ALA A 1041 1.10 49.98 15.64
N THR A 1042 2.21 49.53 16.22
CA THR A 1042 2.20 48.74 17.46
C THR A 1042 3.42 49.10 18.31
N ASN A 1043 3.28 49.03 19.64
CA ASN A 1043 4.41 49.17 20.56
C ASN A 1043 4.16 48.45 21.90
N SER A 1044 5.23 48.00 22.55
CA SER A 1044 5.25 47.29 23.84
C SER A 1044 6.23 47.89 24.88
N GLY A 1045 6.67 49.13 24.66
CA GLY A 1045 7.39 49.96 25.64
C GLY A 1045 7.75 51.34 25.08
N TRP A 1046 7.51 52.42 25.83
CA TRP A 1046 7.55 53.79 25.28
C TRP A 1046 8.96 54.32 24.88
N ARG A 1047 10.04 53.69 25.35
CA ARG A 1047 11.42 53.97 24.90
C ARG A 1047 11.93 53.00 23.81
N THR A 1048 11.17 51.95 23.50
CA THR A 1048 11.53 50.92 22.50
C THR A 1048 11.66 51.51 21.10
N GLY A 1049 12.60 51.01 20.29
CA GLY A 1049 12.74 51.42 18.88
C GLY A 1049 13.19 52.87 18.64
N GLY A 1050 13.71 53.55 19.67
CA GLY A 1050 14.26 54.91 19.55
C GLY A 1050 13.23 56.05 19.60
N ILE A 1051 11.95 55.76 19.81
CA ILE A 1051 10.88 56.78 19.80
C ILE A 1051 10.79 57.62 21.09
N GLY A 1052 11.58 57.29 22.13
CA GLY A 1052 11.44 57.87 23.46
C GLY A 1052 11.58 59.40 23.53
N SER A 1053 12.39 60.01 22.66
CA SER A 1053 12.49 61.47 22.52
C SER A 1053 11.22 62.09 21.93
N ALA A 1054 10.61 61.44 20.92
CA ALA A 1054 9.37 61.87 20.31
C ALA A 1054 8.17 61.74 21.27
N VAL A 1055 8.12 60.67 22.06
CA VAL A 1055 7.12 60.50 23.15
C VAL A 1055 7.31 61.57 24.23
N THR A 1056 8.55 61.84 24.66
CA THR A 1056 8.83 62.90 25.65
C THR A 1056 8.40 64.28 25.14
N ALA A 1057 8.72 64.62 23.88
CA ALA A 1057 8.30 65.87 23.26
C ALA A 1057 6.78 65.96 23.10
N ALA A 1058 6.11 64.86 22.74
CA ALA A 1058 4.65 64.83 22.64
C ALA A 1058 3.98 65.00 24.00
N ASN A 1059 4.45 64.32 25.05
CA ASN A 1059 3.94 64.49 26.42
C ASN A 1059 4.03 65.96 26.87
N ALA A 1060 5.17 66.61 26.61
CA ALA A 1060 5.36 68.03 26.93
C ALA A 1060 4.42 68.95 26.13
N ALA A 1061 4.21 68.66 24.84
CA ALA A 1061 3.31 69.44 23.97
C ALA A 1061 1.81 69.29 24.32
N THR A 1062 1.42 68.16 24.91
CA THR A 1062 0.01 67.86 25.25
C THR A 1062 -0.31 68.01 26.75
N GLY A 1063 0.69 68.30 27.58
CA GLY A 1063 0.54 68.35 29.04
C GLY A 1063 0.36 66.98 29.71
N ALA A 1064 0.69 65.89 29.02
CA ALA A 1064 0.60 64.54 29.55
C ALA A 1064 1.70 64.30 30.62
N PHE A 1065 1.34 63.70 31.74
CA PHE A 1065 2.28 63.42 32.84
C PHE A 1065 3.42 62.49 32.39
N ALA A 1066 4.60 62.64 32.99
CA ALA A 1066 5.76 61.82 32.63
C ALA A 1066 5.54 60.32 32.96
N LEU A 1067 5.96 59.43 32.05
CA LEU A 1067 6.02 58.00 32.31
C LEU A 1067 7.26 57.69 33.16
N THR A 1068 7.06 57.05 34.31
CA THR A 1068 8.12 56.72 35.28
C THR A 1068 8.66 55.30 35.13
N SER A 1069 7.94 54.42 34.42
CA SER A 1069 8.37 53.05 34.10
C SER A 1069 8.56 52.83 32.60
N ASP A 1070 9.58 52.06 32.23
CA ASP A 1070 9.83 51.66 30.83
C ASP A 1070 8.86 50.58 30.31
N ASN A 1071 8.12 49.93 31.21
CA ASN A 1071 7.13 48.90 30.85
C ASN A 1071 5.76 49.50 30.44
N ASP A 1072 5.56 50.81 30.61
CA ASP A 1072 4.42 51.51 30.00
C ASP A 1072 4.59 51.60 28.47
N SER A 1073 3.48 51.59 27.73
CA SER A 1073 3.51 51.72 26.27
C SER A 1073 3.01 53.10 25.83
N ALA A 1074 3.69 53.67 24.84
CA ALA A 1074 3.21 54.84 24.13
C ALA A 1074 3.75 54.85 22.70
N LEU A 1075 3.05 55.52 21.77
CA LEU A 1075 3.53 55.77 20.42
C LEU A 1075 3.05 57.13 19.91
N VAL A 1076 3.82 57.71 18.99
CA VAL A 1076 3.46 58.94 18.28
C VAL A 1076 3.36 58.60 16.80
N ALA A 1077 2.22 58.93 16.17
CA ALA A 1077 1.95 58.61 14.77
C ALA A 1077 1.25 59.78 14.08
N THR A 1078 1.55 60.00 12.79
CA THR A 1078 0.76 60.90 11.94
C THR A 1078 -0.20 60.04 11.14
N LEU A 1079 -1.50 60.17 11.42
CA LEU A 1079 -2.55 59.35 10.83
C LEU A 1079 -3.44 60.20 9.91
N PRO A 1080 -3.79 59.73 8.70
CA PRO A 1080 -4.81 60.36 7.86
C PRO A 1080 -6.17 60.54 8.55
N ALA A 1081 -7.05 61.36 7.97
CA ALA A 1081 -8.46 61.42 8.38
C ALA A 1081 -9.10 60.01 8.32
N GLY A 1082 -9.91 59.65 9.30
CA GLY A 1082 -10.55 58.34 9.36
C GLY A 1082 -10.79 57.82 10.78
N ALA A 1083 -11.41 56.65 10.87
CA ALA A 1083 -11.61 55.92 12.12
C ALA A 1083 -10.41 54.99 12.39
N TYR A 1084 -9.91 55.02 13.62
CA TYR A 1084 -8.84 54.16 14.11
C TYR A 1084 -9.24 53.52 15.42
N THR A 1085 -8.64 52.38 15.71
CA THR A 1085 -8.91 51.59 16.90
C THR A 1085 -7.60 51.21 17.57
N ALA A 1086 -7.37 51.72 18.78
CA ALA A 1086 -6.25 51.34 19.64
C ALA A 1086 -6.67 50.19 20.57
N LYS A 1087 -6.14 49.00 20.33
CA LYS A 1087 -6.26 47.83 21.21
C LYS A 1087 -5.16 47.89 22.26
N VAL A 1088 -5.51 47.56 23.51
CA VAL A 1088 -4.57 47.43 24.63
C VAL A 1088 -4.75 46.07 25.28
N SER A 1089 -3.66 45.31 25.31
CA SER A 1089 -3.55 43.99 25.95
C SER A 1089 -2.33 43.95 26.89
N GLY A 1090 -2.24 42.93 27.73
CA GLY A 1090 -1.02 42.62 28.47
C GLY A 1090 -0.07 41.75 27.67
N LEU A 1091 1.24 42.03 27.72
CA LEU A 1091 2.24 41.11 27.16
C LEU A 1091 2.14 39.75 27.87
N GLY A 1092 2.02 38.67 27.10
CA GLY A 1092 1.84 37.32 27.65
C GLY A 1092 0.50 37.10 28.33
N ASP A 1093 -0.58 37.73 27.83
CA ASP A 1093 -1.95 37.58 28.34
C ASP A 1093 -2.14 37.95 29.82
N THR A 1094 -1.28 38.85 30.32
CA THR A 1094 -1.42 39.46 31.65
C THR A 1094 -2.66 40.36 31.73
N ILE A 1095 -3.28 40.43 32.91
CA ILE A 1095 -4.48 41.24 33.20
C ILE A 1095 -4.16 42.33 34.20
N GLY A 1096 -4.95 43.42 34.22
CA GLY A 1096 -4.79 44.50 35.19
C GLY A 1096 -5.39 45.83 34.74
N THR A 1097 -5.38 46.81 35.64
CA THR A 1097 -5.82 48.19 35.39
C THR A 1097 -4.84 48.91 34.48
N ALA A 1098 -5.34 49.53 33.42
CA ALA A 1098 -4.58 50.43 32.55
C ALA A 1098 -5.34 51.73 32.29
N LEU A 1099 -4.60 52.80 32.01
CA LEU A 1099 -5.11 54.08 31.53
C LEU A 1099 -4.75 54.21 30.06
N LEU A 1100 -5.77 54.23 29.21
CA LEU A 1100 -5.65 54.43 27.77
C LEU A 1100 -5.95 55.89 27.46
N GLU A 1101 -5.02 56.58 26.80
CA GLU A 1101 -5.14 58.01 26.48
C GLU A 1101 -4.81 58.27 25.01
N LEU A 1102 -5.54 59.20 24.41
CA LEU A 1102 -5.25 59.73 23.08
C LEU A 1102 -5.20 61.26 23.12
N TYR A 1103 -4.12 61.81 22.56
CA TYR A 1103 -3.91 63.25 22.45
C TYR A 1103 -3.65 63.65 21.00
N LEU A 1104 -4.17 64.82 20.60
CA LEU A 1104 -3.70 65.52 19.40
C LEU A 1104 -2.41 66.26 19.72
N VAL A 1105 -1.34 65.96 18.98
CA VAL A 1105 -0.06 66.66 19.08
C VAL A 1105 -0.06 67.78 18.04
N LYS A 1106 -0.22 69.02 18.50
CA LYS A 1106 -0.22 70.23 17.67
C LYS A 1106 1.20 70.64 17.25
#